data_AF-A0A3R8K4H5-F1
#
_entry.id   AF-A0A3R8K4H5-F1
#
_cell.length_a   1.000
_cell.length_b   1.000
_cell.length_c   1.000
_cell.angle_alpha   90.00
_cell.angle_beta   90.00
_cell.angle_gamma   90.00
#
_symmetry.space_group_name_H-M   'P 1'
#
loop_
_entity.id
_entity.type
_entity.pdbx_description
1 polymer ?
#
loop_
_entity_poly.entity_id
_entity_poly.type
_entity_poly.pdbx_seq_one_letter_code
_entity_poly.pdbx_strand_id
1 'polypeptide(L)'
;MTTTLELTPVFEAARLGYKRARIPALVCTDAGTLLAFCDVRRAPGDWSEIDTAISRSTDQGRTWSPPTIIARSGGQGKPATNPTPIVGSNGTIHFLYQYTYNQTLHITSTDDGLTWSAPNDITAVTESFRTEYNWKVFAPGPGHGIRLDTGPHAGRLLVPVWMCDPGGTSIPGGDHRPSCVATLYSDDEGRTWHRGAIAIHNSKKHVNPSENALAQLSDGRVYLNARSETPCHRRLVTTSPDGATNWTPATFDTALYEPVCMASVLSLNDPRTGKKVLLFCNPDSRYDPTEYNLVRFSPRENGVVKLSYDDGKTWAHSRVIDAGPFSYSDLAASPDGTIYCLYECGLRGRQPHHTNTHVGLARFSLRWIEEAPPPPPSNCDFLVVGSTPAGIAMAVRAARQGLRVILTNYHGHPGGMLANGLGVWDTLYEGHRSPIYDQLRSEIIEYYKTEYGENSPQHLAALPGATGHTNGRFEPKIAERYCRRLIEAENNITYYTPYTPVAVHREGRLIKTVILRETEGTMTIEITAAAVADCTYEGDLMAIIGTPHTIGREARTTHNEPHAGRIYLKSEPTPPPPPPRAASIIASLKLRHFGATHTIHPASTGEADNHVQACNYRTTLSSDPANRVLPTRPADYDPAHYAKLEYGSRVHKLPNNKTGWNRPQLIGLQTDYITGDLKKRHEILDAHWRATLGLLYYLQHDAPLSPEDRAWWREQGLARDEHAIHGHRPIEYYVREGRRLTGRSTITEHDFHLPPDTAPGHERAPLHADAIATTDWYLDTHACTTDRHPGTMDEGKMALHHETLPAQIPWRALLPSDTDNLLVPVCLSATHVAWGAIRLEPTWMHIAESAAWAAVLAHQQKIPPALVDTEQLLRAIADGRIMTTFFNDIDIADPTKPENAAIQYYATKGFFPTHNARPEEPITESVAKIWIQTAATCTRPDFDPNAIAHQLAQAEQQATTPHLTYPDLARMAADAGLHLPATTTDNAAPPTRATLCHLLYKATAKPAAALSQAQR
;
A
#
# COMPACT_ATOMS: atom_id res chain seq x y z
N MET A 1 -17.53 -25.53 -14.74
CA MET A 1 -16.52 -25.21 -13.70
C MET A 1 -16.11 -23.76 -13.87
N THR A 2 -16.12 -22.97 -12.81
CA THR A 2 -15.70 -21.55 -12.87
C THR A 2 -14.17 -21.47 -12.98
N THR A 3 -13.70 -20.58 -13.86
CA THR A 3 -12.26 -20.26 -14.05
C THR A 3 -11.83 -19.08 -13.19
N THR A 4 -12.70 -18.61 -12.30
CA THR A 4 -12.52 -17.43 -11.45
C THR A 4 -12.54 -17.84 -9.98
N LEU A 5 -11.73 -17.16 -9.18
CA LEU A 5 -11.81 -17.21 -7.71
C LEU A 5 -13.04 -16.42 -7.26
N GLU A 6 -13.89 -17.03 -6.45
CA GLU A 6 -15.04 -16.38 -5.80
C GLU A 6 -14.86 -16.43 -4.28
N LEU A 7 -15.15 -15.31 -3.59
CA LEU A 7 -15.05 -15.18 -2.13
C LEU A 7 -16.41 -14.89 -1.50
N THR A 8 -16.81 -15.67 -0.49
CA THR A 8 -18.09 -15.50 0.24
C THR A 8 -17.85 -15.49 1.75
N PRO A 9 -18.36 -14.49 2.51
CA PRO A 9 -18.30 -14.53 3.97
C PRO A 9 -19.22 -15.63 4.54
N VAL A 10 -18.74 -16.38 5.55
CA VAL A 10 -19.51 -17.48 6.17
C VAL A 10 -19.86 -17.17 7.62
N PHE A 11 -18.84 -16.85 8.43
CA PHE A 11 -19.04 -16.52 9.84
C PHE A 11 -18.49 -15.13 10.16
N GLU A 12 -19.26 -14.38 10.93
CA GLU A 12 -18.87 -13.09 11.51
C GLU A 12 -19.18 -13.13 13.01
N ALA A 13 -18.14 -13.06 13.84
CA ALA A 13 -18.27 -13.26 15.28
C ALA A 13 -19.30 -12.32 15.94
N ALA A 14 -19.30 -11.04 15.53
CA ALA A 14 -20.18 -10.02 16.06
C ALA A 14 -21.67 -10.35 15.83
N ARG A 15 -22.02 -10.90 14.65
CA ARG A 15 -23.40 -11.30 14.33
C ARG A 15 -23.90 -12.46 15.17
N LEU A 16 -22.98 -13.27 15.70
CA LEU A 16 -23.29 -14.41 16.57
C LEU A 16 -23.30 -14.04 18.06
N GLY A 17 -22.94 -12.80 18.42
CA GLY A 17 -22.80 -12.38 19.82
C GLY A 17 -21.50 -12.88 20.48
N TYR A 18 -20.47 -13.18 19.69
CA TYR A 18 -19.15 -13.62 20.14
C TYR A 18 -18.07 -12.61 19.74
N LYS A 19 -16.88 -12.71 20.33
CA LYS A 19 -15.76 -11.81 20.04
C LYS A 19 -14.88 -12.29 18.90
N ARG A 20 -14.83 -13.61 18.64
CA ARG A 20 -14.01 -14.23 17.59
C ARG A 20 -14.72 -15.42 16.96
N ALA A 21 -14.45 -15.63 15.67
CA ALA A 21 -14.85 -16.80 14.89
C ALA A 21 -13.58 -17.39 14.29
N ARG A 22 -13.25 -18.64 14.63
CA ARG A 22 -11.91 -19.21 14.43
C ARG A 22 -11.97 -20.71 14.11
N ILE A 23 -10.83 -21.30 13.77
CA ILE A 23 -10.65 -22.75 13.64
C ILE A 23 -11.66 -23.37 12.65
N PRO A 24 -11.57 -23.02 11.36
CA PRO A 24 -12.47 -23.51 10.33
C PRO A 24 -12.28 -25.01 10.09
N ALA A 25 -13.38 -25.69 9.83
CA ALA A 25 -13.39 -27.04 9.25
C ALA A 25 -14.48 -27.13 8.18
N LEU A 26 -14.24 -27.88 7.12
CA LEU A 26 -15.13 -27.95 5.96
C LEU A 26 -15.23 -29.39 5.44
N VAL A 27 -16.46 -29.85 5.21
CA VAL A 27 -16.71 -31.06 4.42
C VAL A 27 -17.77 -30.79 3.35
N CYS A 28 -17.67 -31.53 2.25
CA CYS A 28 -18.68 -31.60 1.20
C CYS A 28 -19.29 -33.01 1.19
N THR A 29 -20.61 -33.12 1.25
CA THR A 29 -21.30 -34.41 1.16
C THR A 29 -21.43 -34.86 -0.29
N ASP A 30 -21.78 -36.13 -0.52
CA ASP A 30 -21.97 -36.67 -1.87
C ASP A 30 -23.11 -35.96 -2.63
N ALA A 31 -24.03 -35.31 -1.92
CA ALA A 31 -25.09 -34.47 -2.51
C ALA A 31 -24.59 -33.07 -2.95
N GLY A 32 -23.33 -32.72 -2.69
CA GLY A 32 -22.76 -31.40 -2.93
C GLY A 32 -23.07 -30.37 -1.83
N THR A 33 -23.65 -30.80 -0.71
CA THR A 33 -23.89 -29.93 0.44
C THR A 33 -22.57 -29.59 1.12
N LEU A 34 -22.34 -28.31 1.40
CA LEU A 34 -21.19 -27.86 2.19
C LEU A 34 -21.62 -27.65 3.65
N LEU A 35 -20.83 -28.21 4.57
CA LEU A 35 -20.96 -27.99 6.01
C LEU A 35 -19.70 -27.30 6.51
N ALA A 36 -19.83 -26.02 6.83
CA ALA A 36 -18.76 -25.23 7.42
C ALA A 36 -18.92 -25.20 8.93
N PHE A 37 -17.82 -25.41 9.65
CA PHE A 37 -17.75 -25.36 11.10
C PHE A 37 -16.73 -24.31 11.54
N CYS A 38 -16.95 -23.68 12.69
CA CYS A 38 -15.95 -22.85 13.34
C CYS A 38 -16.15 -22.79 14.86
N ASP A 39 -15.07 -22.52 15.59
CA ASP A 39 -15.13 -22.03 16.96
C ASP A 39 -15.72 -20.63 17.01
N VAL A 40 -16.60 -20.39 17.98
CA VAL A 40 -17.04 -19.04 18.36
C VAL A 40 -16.66 -18.78 19.83
N ARG A 41 -15.88 -17.71 20.07
CA ARG A 41 -15.21 -17.49 21.37
C ARG A 41 -15.70 -16.23 22.06
N ARG A 42 -16.02 -16.32 23.36
CA ARG A 42 -16.37 -15.14 24.18
C ARG A 42 -15.14 -14.33 24.63
N ALA A 43 -13.97 -14.95 24.62
CA ALA A 43 -12.69 -14.32 24.96
C ALA A 43 -11.58 -14.83 24.01
N PRO A 44 -10.38 -14.21 23.98
CA PRO A 44 -9.39 -14.52 22.95
C PRO A 44 -8.63 -15.84 23.15
N GLY A 45 -8.53 -16.35 24.38
CA GLY A 45 -7.68 -17.50 24.72
C GLY A 45 -8.25 -18.86 24.29
N ASP A 46 -7.36 -19.84 24.11
CA ASP A 46 -7.73 -21.21 23.69
C ASP A 46 -8.47 -22.00 24.79
N TRP A 47 -8.38 -21.53 26.04
CA TRP A 47 -9.12 -22.03 27.22
C TRP A 47 -10.32 -21.17 27.61
N SER A 48 -10.74 -20.26 26.73
CA SER A 48 -11.93 -19.44 26.99
C SER A 48 -13.23 -20.26 26.88
N GLU A 49 -14.36 -19.61 27.13
CA GLU A 49 -15.66 -20.15 26.75
C GLU A 49 -15.77 -20.18 25.21
N ILE A 50 -15.62 -21.38 24.65
CA ILE A 50 -15.63 -21.67 23.21
C ILE A 50 -16.74 -22.67 22.89
N ASP A 51 -17.68 -22.25 22.05
CA ASP A 51 -18.68 -23.11 21.44
C ASP A 51 -18.29 -23.43 19.99
N THR A 52 -18.83 -24.50 19.41
CA THR A 52 -18.67 -24.80 17.98
C THR A 52 -19.96 -24.49 17.22
N ALA A 53 -19.85 -23.62 16.22
CA ALA A 53 -20.91 -23.27 15.29
C ALA A 53 -20.80 -24.07 13.98
N ILE A 54 -21.95 -24.30 13.34
CA ILE A 54 -22.07 -24.84 11.98
C ILE A 54 -22.92 -23.91 11.10
N SER A 55 -22.62 -23.84 9.81
CA SER A 55 -23.50 -23.30 8.77
C SER A 55 -23.50 -24.23 7.56
N ARG A 56 -24.62 -24.31 6.85
CA ARG A 56 -24.86 -25.25 5.75
C ARG A 56 -25.18 -24.51 4.47
N SER A 57 -24.63 -24.97 3.35
CA SER A 57 -24.92 -24.48 2.00
C SER A 57 -25.30 -25.62 1.06
N THR A 58 -26.30 -25.39 0.22
CA THR A 58 -26.79 -26.37 -0.80
C THR A 58 -26.65 -25.85 -2.23
N ASP A 59 -26.01 -24.70 -2.41
CA ASP A 59 -25.89 -23.98 -3.69
C ASP A 59 -24.42 -23.71 -4.06
N GLN A 60 -23.54 -24.61 -3.64
CA GLN A 60 -22.09 -24.53 -3.83
C GLN A 60 -21.41 -23.38 -3.08
N GLY A 61 -21.90 -23.04 -1.88
CA GLY A 61 -21.27 -22.04 -1.01
C GLY A 61 -21.59 -20.59 -1.36
N ARG A 62 -22.61 -20.36 -2.21
CA ARG A 62 -23.06 -19.02 -2.58
C ARG A 62 -23.92 -18.40 -1.48
N THR A 63 -24.79 -19.20 -0.89
CA THR A 63 -25.59 -18.81 0.27
C THR A 63 -25.44 -19.83 1.40
N TRP A 64 -25.60 -19.34 2.63
CA TRP A 64 -25.35 -20.07 3.85
C TRP A 64 -26.55 -19.94 4.80
N SER A 65 -26.92 -21.04 5.46
CA SER A 65 -27.95 -21.02 6.49
C SER A 65 -27.51 -20.17 7.69
N PRO A 66 -28.45 -19.63 8.48
CA PRO A 66 -28.11 -19.04 9.78
C PRO A 66 -27.26 -20.02 10.61
N PRO A 67 -26.14 -19.58 11.21
CA PRO A 67 -25.31 -20.47 12.01
C PRO A 67 -26.03 -21.00 13.25
N THR A 68 -25.81 -22.27 13.57
CA THR A 68 -26.32 -22.93 14.78
C THR A 68 -25.18 -23.49 15.62
N ILE A 69 -25.38 -23.63 16.93
CA ILE A 69 -24.37 -24.19 17.85
C ILE A 69 -24.63 -25.68 18.02
N ILE A 70 -23.63 -26.50 17.68
CA ILE A 70 -23.72 -27.97 17.76
C ILE A 70 -22.96 -28.56 18.95
N ALA A 71 -21.97 -27.82 19.48
CA ALA A 71 -21.26 -28.19 20.70
C ALA A 71 -21.12 -26.94 21.59
N ARG A 72 -21.62 -27.02 22.82
CA ARG A 72 -21.54 -25.93 23.80
C ARG A 72 -20.43 -26.19 24.80
N SER A 73 -19.73 -25.14 25.16
CA SER A 73 -18.79 -25.09 26.28
C SER A 73 -19.47 -25.41 27.61
N GLY A 74 -18.66 -25.79 28.60
CA GLY A 74 -19.06 -25.84 30.01
C GLY A 74 -18.88 -24.51 30.74
N GLY A 75 -18.69 -23.39 30.02
CA GLY A 75 -18.26 -22.11 30.56
C GLY A 75 -16.74 -21.89 30.46
N GLN A 76 -16.25 -20.86 31.14
CA GLN A 76 -14.83 -20.47 31.16
C GLN A 76 -13.93 -21.63 31.61
N GLY A 77 -12.84 -21.89 30.88
CA GLY A 77 -11.92 -23.01 31.16
C GLY A 77 -12.43 -24.36 30.66
N LYS A 78 -13.62 -24.44 30.06
CA LYS A 78 -14.24 -25.67 29.58
C LYS A 78 -14.66 -25.57 28.09
N PRO A 79 -13.70 -25.39 27.18
CA PRO A 79 -14.00 -25.18 25.76
C PRO A 79 -14.54 -26.46 25.09
N ALA A 80 -15.37 -26.27 24.06
CA ALA A 80 -15.72 -27.27 23.06
C ALA A 80 -15.20 -26.78 21.69
N THR A 81 -14.12 -27.38 21.19
CA THR A 81 -13.35 -26.82 20.05
C THR A 81 -12.64 -27.92 19.24
N ASN A 82 -11.84 -27.51 18.26
CA ASN A 82 -11.15 -28.30 17.25
C ASN A 82 -12.12 -29.16 16.44
N PRO A 83 -13.06 -28.53 15.71
CA PRO A 83 -13.98 -29.24 14.84
C PRO A 83 -13.23 -30.12 13.84
N THR A 84 -13.57 -31.40 13.79
CA THR A 84 -12.98 -32.38 12.86
C THR A 84 -14.07 -33.29 12.24
N PRO A 85 -14.87 -32.78 11.28
CA PRO A 85 -15.84 -33.56 10.51
C PRO A 85 -15.22 -34.57 9.54
N ILE A 86 -15.97 -35.63 9.23
CA ILE A 86 -15.69 -36.68 8.23
C ILE A 86 -17.01 -37.15 7.61
N VAL A 87 -17.04 -37.41 6.31
CA VAL A 87 -18.19 -38.03 5.62
C VAL A 87 -17.97 -39.54 5.46
N GLY A 88 -18.85 -40.34 6.06
CA GLY A 88 -18.82 -41.81 6.02
C GLY A 88 -19.27 -42.39 4.67
N SER A 89 -19.13 -43.71 4.46
CA SER A 89 -19.51 -44.36 3.19
C SER A 89 -21.01 -44.41 2.95
N ASN A 90 -21.80 -44.32 4.03
CA ASN A 90 -23.26 -44.29 3.97
C ASN A 90 -23.85 -42.87 3.97
N GLY A 91 -23.01 -41.83 3.83
CA GLY A 91 -23.43 -40.42 3.88
C GLY A 91 -23.60 -39.85 5.30
N THR A 92 -23.38 -40.64 6.36
CA THR A 92 -23.34 -40.13 7.74
C THR A 92 -22.19 -39.14 7.88
N ILE A 93 -22.45 -37.96 8.46
CA ILE A 93 -21.40 -37.02 8.84
C ILE A 93 -21.00 -37.35 10.28
N HIS A 94 -19.75 -37.75 10.46
CA HIS A 94 -19.11 -37.92 11.76
C HIS A 94 -18.45 -36.61 12.15
N PHE A 95 -18.65 -36.15 13.38
CA PHE A 95 -18.02 -34.94 13.89
C PHE A 95 -17.35 -35.23 15.22
N LEU A 96 -16.03 -35.08 15.25
CA LEU A 96 -15.22 -35.21 16.45
C LEU A 96 -14.76 -33.83 16.91
N TYR A 97 -14.75 -33.64 18.22
CA TYR A 97 -14.27 -32.43 18.86
C TYR A 97 -13.75 -32.75 20.24
N GLN A 98 -12.91 -31.87 20.77
CA GLN A 98 -12.48 -31.98 22.16
C GLN A 98 -13.42 -31.20 23.08
N TYR A 99 -13.63 -31.73 24.29
CA TYR A 99 -14.18 -31.00 25.41
C TYR A 99 -13.14 -30.94 26.54
N THR A 100 -12.93 -29.75 27.11
CA THR A 100 -11.96 -29.49 28.22
C THR A 100 -10.50 -29.92 27.96
N TYR A 101 -10.13 -30.16 26.70
CA TYR A 101 -8.85 -30.70 26.21
C TYR A 101 -8.46 -32.05 26.82
N ASN A 102 -9.39 -32.76 27.42
CA ASN A 102 -9.16 -34.08 28.00
C ASN A 102 -10.29 -35.08 27.76
N GLN A 103 -11.37 -34.64 27.11
CA GLN A 103 -12.42 -35.51 26.63
C GLN A 103 -12.52 -35.41 25.11
N THR A 104 -12.70 -36.54 24.45
CA THR A 104 -12.92 -36.59 23.00
C THR A 104 -14.34 -37.07 22.75
N LEU A 105 -15.14 -36.21 22.15
CA LEU A 105 -16.56 -36.45 21.91
C LEU A 105 -16.83 -36.64 20.42
N HIS A 106 -17.77 -37.50 20.12
CA HIS A 106 -18.19 -37.86 18.77
C HIS A 106 -19.72 -37.70 18.65
N ILE A 107 -20.18 -36.95 17.67
CA ILE A 107 -21.59 -36.86 17.28
C ILE A 107 -21.74 -37.18 15.80
N THR A 108 -22.95 -37.56 15.39
CA THR A 108 -23.26 -37.89 14.00
C THR A 108 -24.49 -37.16 13.50
N SER A 109 -24.50 -36.84 12.21
CA SER A 109 -25.70 -36.46 11.47
C SER A 109 -25.97 -37.47 10.37
N THR A 110 -27.19 -37.98 10.31
CA THR A 110 -27.66 -38.93 9.27
C THR A 110 -28.62 -38.27 8.28
N ASP A 111 -28.77 -36.95 8.35
CA ASP A 111 -29.73 -36.15 7.59
C ASP A 111 -29.06 -34.93 6.94
N ASP A 112 -27.84 -35.14 6.44
CA ASP A 112 -27.07 -34.15 5.66
C ASP A 112 -26.78 -32.85 6.45
N GLY A 113 -26.52 -32.99 7.75
CA GLY A 113 -26.08 -31.92 8.65
C GLY A 113 -27.21 -31.12 9.31
N LEU A 114 -28.47 -31.56 9.18
CA LEU A 114 -29.63 -30.85 9.74
C LEU A 114 -29.80 -31.09 11.24
N THR A 115 -29.64 -32.32 11.70
CA THR A 115 -29.71 -32.69 13.12
C THR A 115 -28.52 -33.55 13.54
N TRP A 116 -28.24 -33.55 14.84
CA TRP A 116 -27.06 -34.19 15.43
C TRP A 116 -27.45 -35.10 16.59
N SER A 117 -26.78 -36.24 16.70
CA SER A 117 -26.96 -37.19 17.80
C SER A 117 -26.55 -36.60 19.16
N ALA A 118 -26.95 -37.28 20.25
CA ALA A 118 -26.34 -37.02 21.55
C ALA A 118 -24.81 -37.31 21.50
N PRO A 119 -23.99 -36.60 22.29
CA PRO A 119 -22.55 -36.85 22.36
C PRO A 119 -22.21 -38.27 22.83
N ASN A 120 -21.41 -38.97 22.04
CA ASN A 120 -20.76 -40.23 22.39
C ASN A 120 -19.35 -39.93 22.91
N ASP A 121 -19.06 -40.29 24.16
CA ASP A 121 -17.75 -40.09 24.77
C ASP A 121 -16.80 -41.24 24.41
N ILE A 122 -15.79 -40.94 23.59
CA ILE A 122 -14.78 -41.91 23.14
C ILE A 122 -13.43 -41.70 23.84
N THR A 123 -13.42 -40.99 24.97
CA THR A 123 -12.18 -40.61 25.68
C THR A 123 -11.34 -41.82 26.07
N ALA A 124 -11.95 -42.97 26.35
CA ALA A 124 -11.24 -44.23 26.62
C ALA A 124 -10.23 -44.62 25.52
N VAL A 125 -10.55 -44.31 24.25
CA VAL A 125 -9.64 -44.54 23.11
C VAL A 125 -8.41 -43.65 23.23
N THR A 126 -8.59 -42.38 23.56
CA THR A 126 -7.50 -41.40 23.70
C THR A 126 -6.67 -41.62 24.97
N GLU A 127 -7.28 -42.10 26.04
CA GLU A 127 -6.62 -42.47 27.30
C GLU A 127 -5.60 -43.60 27.10
N SER A 128 -5.83 -44.50 26.13
CA SER A 128 -4.88 -45.56 25.80
C SER A 128 -3.51 -45.03 25.32
N PHE A 129 -3.40 -43.78 24.85
CA PHE A 129 -2.12 -43.14 24.55
C PHE A 129 -1.25 -42.87 25.77
N ARG A 130 -1.82 -42.72 26.98
CA ARG A 130 -1.07 -42.34 28.19
C ARG A 130 0.04 -43.32 28.59
N THR A 131 -0.11 -44.58 28.17
CA THR A 131 0.91 -45.62 28.39
C THR A 131 2.21 -45.35 27.65
N GLU A 132 2.15 -44.62 26.53
CA GLU A 132 3.29 -44.27 25.67
C GLU A 132 3.65 -42.77 25.79
N TYR A 133 2.65 -41.91 25.97
CA TYR A 133 2.79 -40.47 26.10
C TYR A 133 1.76 -39.91 27.08
N ASN A 134 2.19 -39.45 28.26
CA ASN A 134 1.34 -39.03 29.39
C ASN A 134 0.65 -37.66 29.17
N TRP A 135 -0.03 -37.49 28.03
CA TRP A 135 -0.66 -36.25 27.62
C TRP A 135 -1.62 -35.67 28.68
N LYS A 136 -1.69 -34.35 28.85
CA LYS A 136 -2.73 -33.65 29.64
C LYS A 136 -3.68 -32.83 28.77
N VAL A 137 -3.28 -32.58 27.53
CA VAL A 137 -4.06 -31.89 26.50
C VAL A 137 -4.14 -32.80 25.28
N PHE A 138 -5.34 -33.01 24.76
CA PHE A 138 -5.61 -33.81 23.56
C PHE A 138 -6.63 -33.09 22.67
N ALA A 139 -6.42 -33.10 21.35
CA ALA A 139 -7.42 -32.62 20.42
C ALA A 139 -7.34 -33.34 19.05
N PRO A 140 -8.49 -33.54 18.38
CA PRO A 140 -8.52 -33.88 16.97
C PRO A 140 -8.19 -32.66 16.09
N GLY A 141 -7.75 -32.91 14.85
CA GLY A 141 -7.50 -31.91 13.82
C GLY A 141 -6.73 -30.67 14.30
N PRO A 142 -7.28 -29.44 14.09
CA PRO A 142 -8.58 -29.15 13.48
C PRO A 142 -8.55 -29.28 11.95
N GLY A 143 -9.71 -29.18 11.29
CA GLY A 143 -9.88 -29.34 9.84
C GLY A 143 -10.83 -30.49 9.53
N HIS A 144 -10.49 -31.38 8.63
CA HIS A 144 -11.27 -32.59 8.35
C HIS A 144 -10.46 -33.86 8.59
N GLY A 145 -11.17 -34.97 8.85
CA GLY A 145 -10.62 -36.31 8.68
C GLY A 145 -10.98 -36.89 7.32
N ILE A 146 -10.44 -38.07 6.99
CA ILE A 146 -10.61 -38.69 5.67
C ILE A 146 -11.27 -40.06 5.79
N ARG A 147 -11.93 -40.49 4.71
CA ARG A 147 -12.36 -41.86 4.48
C ARG A 147 -11.45 -42.48 3.42
N LEU A 148 -10.84 -43.63 3.69
CA LEU A 148 -10.01 -44.32 2.70
C LEU A 148 -10.90 -44.83 1.55
N ASP A 149 -10.51 -44.54 0.31
CA ASP A 149 -11.26 -44.92 -0.90
C ASP A 149 -10.77 -46.24 -1.52
N THR A 150 -9.53 -46.61 -1.23
CA THR A 150 -8.81 -47.71 -1.88
C THR A 150 -7.96 -48.50 -0.90
N GLY A 151 -7.51 -49.69 -1.33
CA GLY A 151 -6.64 -50.56 -0.55
C GLY A 151 -7.38 -51.48 0.44
N PRO A 152 -6.64 -52.25 1.26
CA PRO A 152 -7.22 -53.26 2.16
C PRO A 152 -8.14 -52.70 3.25
N HIS A 153 -8.05 -51.39 3.53
CA HIS A 153 -8.83 -50.69 4.55
C HIS A 153 -9.78 -49.66 3.93
N ALA A 154 -10.20 -49.84 2.67
CA ALA A 154 -11.20 -48.98 2.05
C ALA A 154 -12.49 -48.91 2.91
N GLY A 155 -13.00 -47.71 3.14
CA GLY A 155 -14.09 -47.41 4.08
C GLY A 155 -13.63 -46.96 5.46
N ARG A 156 -12.37 -47.20 5.85
CA ARG A 156 -11.82 -46.72 7.13
C ARG A 156 -11.92 -45.21 7.26
N LEU A 157 -12.46 -44.73 8.38
CA LEU A 157 -12.43 -43.32 8.78
C LEU A 157 -11.14 -43.05 9.54
N LEU A 158 -10.47 -41.93 9.25
CA LEU A 158 -9.23 -41.50 9.88
C LEU A 158 -9.35 -40.06 10.38
N VAL A 159 -8.95 -39.85 11.63
CA VAL A 159 -8.96 -38.55 12.29
C VAL A 159 -7.52 -38.17 12.66
N PRO A 160 -6.96 -37.06 12.16
CA PRO A 160 -5.70 -36.53 12.66
C PRO A 160 -5.85 -36.10 14.12
N VAL A 161 -4.87 -36.37 14.98
CA VAL A 161 -4.89 -35.91 16.37
C VAL A 161 -3.53 -35.40 16.82
N TRP A 162 -3.53 -34.52 17.82
CA TRP A 162 -2.33 -34.11 18.54
C TRP A 162 -2.56 -34.14 20.05
N MET A 163 -1.48 -34.36 20.79
CA MET A 163 -1.53 -34.45 22.24
C MET A 163 -0.27 -33.89 22.88
N CYS A 164 -0.39 -33.31 24.08
CA CYS A 164 0.67 -32.58 24.77
C CYS A 164 0.80 -33.03 26.23
N ASP A 165 2.03 -33.18 26.71
CA ASP A 165 2.37 -33.38 28.13
C ASP A 165 3.10 -32.13 28.67
N PRO A 166 2.37 -31.15 29.24
CA PRO A 166 2.91 -29.84 29.56
C PRO A 166 3.97 -29.87 30.67
N GLY A 167 5.17 -29.35 30.36
CA GLY A 167 6.35 -29.34 31.23
C GLY A 167 6.36 -28.30 32.36
N GLY A 168 5.21 -27.99 32.98
CA GLY A 168 5.16 -27.22 34.24
C GLY A 168 5.32 -25.69 34.16
N THR A 169 4.92 -25.03 33.06
CA THR A 169 4.94 -23.55 32.96
C THR A 169 3.64 -22.89 33.49
N SER A 170 3.82 -21.71 34.07
CA SER A 170 2.91 -20.90 34.89
C SER A 170 1.68 -20.27 34.21
N ILE A 171 1.12 -20.88 33.16
CA ILE A 171 -0.07 -20.36 32.46
C ILE A 171 -1.35 -20.98 33.04
N PRO A 172 -2.28 -20.20 33.63
CA PRO A 172 -3.57 -20.71 34.08
C PRO A 172 -4.36 -21.26 32.89
N GLY A 173 -4.63 -22.57 32.90
CA GLY A 173 -5.31 -23.30 31.81
C GLY A 173 -4.47 -24.39 31.16
N GLY A 174 -3.13 -24.29 31.16
CA GLY A 174 -2.21 -25.29 30.60
C GLY A 174 -1.52 -24.87 29.30
N ASP A 175 -0.30 -25.36 29.06
CA ASP A 175 0.47 -25.16 27.82
C ASP A 175 0.11 -26.23 26.78
N HIS A 176 0.14 -25.87 25.49
CA HIS A 176 -0.02 -26.81 24.37
C HIS A 176 1.35 -27.32 23.88
N ARG A 177 2.32 -27.45 24.80
CA ARG A 177 3.70 -27.86 24.51
C ARG A 177 4.30 -28.70 25.64
N PRO A 178 5.23 -29.62 25.31
CA PRO A 178 5.49 -30.15 23.97
C PRO A 178 4.39 -31.11 23.48
N SER A 179 4.20 -31.18 22.17
CA SER A 179 3.19 -32.03 21.50
C SER A 179 3.78 -33.16 20.65
N CYS A 180 3.00 -34.23 20.47
CA CYS A 180 3.19 -35.25 19.44
C CYS A 180 1.89 -35.46 18.64
N VAL A 181 1.98 -36.15 17.50
CA VAL A 181 0.86 -36.35 16.56
C VAL A 181 0.62 -37.82 16.27
N ALA A 182 -0.65 -38.19 16.07
CA ALA A 182 -1.09 -39.55 15.78
C ALA A 182 -2.41 -39.51 14.98
N THR A 183 -3.05 -40.66 14.81
CA THR A 183 -4.39 -40.77 14.23
C THR A 183 -5.32 -41.58 15.14
N LEU A 184 -6.63 -41.32 15.04
CA LEU A 184 -7.68 -42.26 15.43
C LEU A 184 -8.30 -42.85 14.17
N TYR A 185 -8.82 -44.07 14.25
CA TYR A 185 -9.49 -44.72 13.13
C TYR A 185 -10.72 -45.51 13.54
N SER A 186 -11.61 -45.72 12.57
CA SER A 186 -12.78 -46.59 12.68
C SER A 186 -12.94 -47.40 11.39
N ASP A 187 -13.13 -48.71 11.52
CA ASP A 187 -13.36 -49.64 10.41
C ASP A 187 -14.84 -50.03 10.25
N ASP A 188 -15.73 -49.47 11.06
CA ASP A 188 -17.13 -49.86 11.18
C ASP A 188 -18.12 -48.68 11.10
N GLU A 189 -17.76 -47.67 10.29
CA GLU A 189 -18.54 -46.44 10.09
C GLU A 189 -18.78 -45.69 11.42
N GLY A 190 -17.71 -45.50 12.19
CA GLY A 190 -17.71 -44.68 13.41
C GLY A 190 -18.45 -45.28 14.60
N ARG A 191 -18.82 -46.57 14.56
CA ARG A 191 -19.46 -47.26 15.70
C ARG A 191 -18.45 -47.54 16.80
N THR A 192 -17.24 -47.95 16.44
CA THR A 192 -16.11 -48.11 17.35
C THR A 192 -14.89 -47.35 16.84
N TRP A 193 -14.07 -46.87 17.77
CA TRP A 193 -12.87 -46.08 17.48
C TRP A 193 -11.65 -46.71 18.12
N HIS A 194 -10.52 -46.62 17.42
CA HIS A 194 -9.23 -47.16 17.83
C HIS A 194 -8.14 -46.10 17.66
N ARG A 195 -7.05 -46.23 18.42
CA ARG A 195 -5.86 -45.39 18.24
C ARG A 195 -4.87 -46.01 17.25
N GLY A 196 -4.22 -45.16 16.46
CA GLY A 196 -3.00 -45.50 15.71
C GLY A 196 -1.74 -45.43 16.59
N ALA A 197 -0.60 -45.76 16.00
CA ALA A 197 0.73 -45.47 16.55
C ALA A 197 1.00 -43.95 16.55
N ILE A 198 1.87 -43.47 17.45
CA ILE A 198 2.35 -42.09 17.40
C ILE A 198 3.19 -41.92 16.13
N ALA A 199 2.82 -40.97 15.27
CA ALA A 199 3.43 -40.76 13.97
C ALA A 199 4.68 -39.88 14.04
N ILE A 200 4.64 -38.81 14.84
CA ILE A 200 5.77 -37.90 15.04
C ILE A 200 5.86 -37.49 16.51
N HIS A 201 6.99 -37.80 17.15
CA HIS A 201 7.30 -37.40 18.52
C HIS A 201 7.99 -36.04 18.56
N ASN A 202 7.75 -35.26 19.62
CA ASN A 202 8.58 -34.12 19.96
C ASN A 202 10.03 -34.56 20.20
N SER A 203 10.98 -33.83 19.63
CA SER A 203 12.41 -34.06 19.82
C SER A 203 13.21 -32.78 19.55
N LYS A 204 14.54 -32.83 19.73
CA LYS A 204 15.42 -31.72 19.30
C LYS A 204 15.34 -31.45 17.79
N LYS A 205 15.02 -32.48 16.99
CA LYS A 205 14.93 -32.38 15.53
C LYS A 205 13.55 -31.91 15.07
N HIS A 206 12.49 -32.41 15.70
CA HIS A 206 11.10 -32.09 15.39
C HIS A 206 10.48 -31.42 16.61
N VAL A 207 10.53 -30.09 16.63
CA VAL A 207 10.09 -29.30 17.79
C VAL A 207 8.59 -29.11 17.73
N ASN A 208 7.89 -29.57 18.76
CA ASN A 208 6.46 -29.38 18.97
C ASN A 208 5.55 -29.70 17.76
N PRO A 209 5.63 -30.91 17.17
CA PRO A 209 4.67 -31.32 16.14
C PRO A 209 3.25 -31.36 16.72
N SER A 210 2.29 -30.70 16.06
CA SER A 210 0.93 -30.51 16.61
C SER A 210 -0.17 -30.66 15.55
N GLU A 211 -0.90 -29.60 15.21
CA GLU A 211 -2.05 -29.64 14.30
C GLU A 211 -1.63 -30.26 12.95
N ASN A 212 -2.36 -31.29 12.52
CA ASN A 212 -1.99 -32.08 11.36
C ASN A 212 -3.21 -32.44 10.49
N ALA A 213 -2.93 -32.73 9.22
CA ALA A 213 -3.93 -33.07 8.20
C ALA A 213 -3.51 -34.34 7.45
N LEU A 214 -4.49 -35.05 6.91
CA LEU A 214 -4.32 -36.35 6.26
C LEU A 214 -4.80 -36.30 4.80
N ALA A 215 -4.17 -37.08 3.94
CA ALA A 215 -4.67 -37.38 2.60
C ALA A 215 -4.27 -38.79 2.18
N GLN A 216 -5.11 -39.46 1.40
CA GLN A 216 -4.73 -40.75 0.82
C GLN A 216 -4.02 -40.52 -0.52
N LEU A 217 -2.83 -41.08 -0.68
CA LEU A 217 -2.01 -41.02 -1.89
C LEU A 217 -2.55 -41.93 -3.00
N SER A 218 -2.04 -41.77 -4.21
CA SER A 218 -2.47 -42.55 -5.38
C SER A 218 -2.20 -44.05 -5.25
N ASP A 219 -1.20 -44.44 -4.45
CA ASP A 219 -0.84 -45.83 -4.17
C ASP A 219 -1.55 -46.43 -2.94
N GLY A 220 -2.48 -45.70 -2.34
CA GLY A 220 -3.28 -46.12 -1.20
C GLY A 220 -2.65 -45.84 0.17
N ARG A 221 -1.36 -45.43 0.23
CA ARG A 221 -0.75 -44.96 1.48
C ARG A 221 -1.42 -43.69 1.98
N VAL A 222 -1.31 -43.41 3.27
CA VAL A 222 -1.80 -42.18 3.91
C VAL A 222 -0.63 -41.25 4.15
N TYR A 223 -0.76 -40.03 3.66
CA TYR A 223 0.15 -38.91 3.87
C TYR A 223 -0.33 -38.06 5.04
N LEU A 224 0.56 -37.80 6.00
CA LEU A 224 0.32 -36.93 7.14
C LEU A 224 1.23 -35.71 7.04
N ASN A 225 0.62 -34.54 7.17
CA ASN A 225 1.29 -33.24 7.14
C ASN A 225 1.04 -32.51 8.47
N ALA A 226 2.10 -32.15 9.20
CA ALA A 226 2.00 -31.61 10.55
C ALA A 226 2.67 -30.24 10.68
N ARG A 227 2.01 -29.38 11.47
CA ARG A 227 2.57 -28.14 12.01
C ARG A 227 3.75 -28.46 12.90
N SER A 228 4.80 -27.64 12.83
CA SER A 228 5.91 -27.70 13.79
C SER A 228 6.38 -26.30 14.23
N GLU A 229 7.04 -26.23 15.38
CA GLU A 229 7.76 -25.03 15.85
C GLU A 229 9.27 -25.14 15.56
N THR A 230 9.66 -25.96 14.58
CA THR A 230 11.06 -26.13 14.24
C THR A 230 11.59 -24.87 13.55
N PRO A 231 12.78 -24.34 13.93
CA PRO A 231 13.32 -23.09 13.36
C PRO A 231 13.53 -23.05 11.84
N CYS A 232 13.41 -24.17 11.13
CA CYS A 232 13.46 -24.18 9.67
C CYS A 232 12.17 -23.70 9.00
N HIS A 233 11.06 -23.53 9.75
CA HIS A 233 9.79 -23.01 9.23
C HIS A 233 9.29 -23.79 8.00
N ARG A 234 9.22 -25.11 8.14
CA ARG A 234 8.72 -26.05 7.12
C ARG A 234 7.74 -27.04 7.73
N ARG A 235 6.78 -27.48 6.91
CA ARG A 235 5.85 -28.56 7.28
C ARG A 235 6.61 -29.88 7.48
N LEU A 236 6.22 -30.63 8.50
CA LEU A 236 6.66 -32.01 8.69
C LEU A 236 5.75 -32.96 7.90
N VAL A 237 6.33 -33.96 7.25
CA VAL A 237 5.60 -34.95 6.44
C VAL A 237 6.02 -36.36 6.78
N THR A 238 5.07 -37.29 6.77
CA THR A 238 5.31 -38.75 6.89
C THR A 238 4.20 -39.54 6.19
N THR A 239 4.46 -40.80 5.86
CA THR A 239 3.49 -41.69 5.22
C THR A 239 3.31 -43.00 5.99
N SER A 240 2.13 -43.61 5.88
CA SER A 240 1.79 -44.92 6.46
C SER A 240 1.03 -45.77 5.44
N PRO A 241 1.19 -47.11 5.43
CA PRO A 241 0.41 -47.99 4.55
C PRO A 241 -1.09 -48.06 4.87
N ASP A 242 -1.50 -47.75 6.11
CA ASP A 242 -2.88 -47.94 6.59
C ASP A 242 -3.44 -46.70 7.32
N GLY A 243 -2.65 -45.63 7.43
CA GLY A 243 -2.97 -44.40 8.15
C GLY A 243 -3.00 -44.55 9.67
N ALA A 244 -2.62 -45.70 10.21
CA ALA A 244 -2.69 -46.01 11.63
C ALA A 244 -1.34 -46.44 12.20
N THR A 245 -0.57 -47.25 11.48
CA THR A 245 0.67 -47.87 11.94
C THR A 245 1.81 -47.73 10.93
N ASN A 246 3.02 -48.15 11.31
CA ASN A 246 4.18 -48.22 10.40
C ASN A 246 4.49 -46.90 9.66
N TRP A 247 4.44 -45.78 10.38
CA TRP A 247 4.80 -44.47 9.85
C TRP A 247 6.28 -44.41 9.47
N THR A 248 6.58 -43.85 8.29
CA THR A 248 7.95 -43.55 7.89
C THR A 248 8.59 -42.50 8.81
N PRO A 249 9.92 -42.40 8.89
CA PRO A 249 10.56 -41.28 9.58
C PRO A 249 10.11 -39.94 9.00
N ALA A 250 9.70 -39.01 9.87
CA ALA A 250 9.24 -37.69 9.41
C ALA A 250 10.39 -36.85 8.82
N THR A 251 10.08 -36.11 7.75
CA THR A 251 10.98 -35.20 7.05
C THR A 251 10.34 -33.82 6.89
N PHE A 252 11.17 -32.80 6.66
CA PHE A 252 10.66 -31.47 6.28
C PHE A 252 10.44 -31.42 4.76
N ASP A 253 9.27 -30.98 4.33
CA ASP A 253 9.06 -30.64 2.92
C ASP A 253 9.61 -29.24 2.66
N THR A 254 10.64 -29.14 1.82
CA THR A 254 11.35 -27.90 1.54
C THR A 254 10.50 -26.87 0.80
N ALA A 255 9.45 -27.29 0.09
CA ALA A 255 8.56 -26.41 -0.66
C ALA A 255 7.40 -25.83 0.18
N LEU A 256 7.17 -26.38 1.38
CA LEU A 256 6.04 -26.01 2.23
C LEU A 256 6.49 -25.14 3.41
N TYR A 257 6.61 -23.84 3.16
CA TYR A 257 6.88 -22.83 4.18
C TYR A 257 5.77 -22.78 5.21
N GLU A 258 6.11 -22.58 6.48
CA GLU A 258 5.15 -22.59 7.57
C GLU A 258 5.43 -21.47 8.60
N PRO A 259 4.46 -20.56 8.86
CA PRO A 259 4.51 -19.56 9.92
C PRO A 259 4.17 -20.11 11.32
N VAL A 260 4.23 -21.44 11.49
CA VAL A 260 3.73 -22.18 12.65
C VAL A 260 2.20 -22.01 12.79
N CYS A 261 1.46 -22.64 11.86
CA CYS A 261 0.01 -22.53 11.71
C CYS A 261 -0.58 -23.84 11.16
N MET A 262 -1.84 -24.15 11.46
CA MET A 262 -2.55 -25.24 10.79
C MET A 262 -2.54 -25.04 9.26
N ALA A 263 -2.47 -26.15 8.54
CA ALA A 263 -2.59 -26.22 7.09
C ALA A 263 -3.49 -27.40 6.71
N SER A 264 -4.17 -27.31 5.58
CA SER A 264 -5.04 -28.37 5.07
C SER A 264 -4.39 -29.10 3.89
N VAL A 265 -4.69 -30.38 3.77
CA VAL A 265 -4.30 -31.24 2.65
C VAL A 265 -5.54 -31.95 2.16
N LEU A 266 -5.75 -31.99 0.85
CA LEU A 266 -6.89 -32.68 0.23
C LEU A 266 -6.40 -33.53 -0.95
N SER A 267 -6.79 -34.80 -0.98
CA SER A 267 -6.67 -35.64 -2.16
C SER A 267 -8.00 -35.67 -2.92
N LEU A 268 -7.96 -35.46 -4.24
CA LEU A 268 -9.13 -35.62 -5.10
C LEU A 268 -8.75 -36.22 -6.45
N ASN A 269 -9.71 -36.81 -7.16
CA ASN A 269 -9.50 -37.28 -8.52
C ASN A 269 -9.70 -36.12 -9.49
N ASP A 270 -8.71 -35.84 -10.32
CA ASP A 270 -8.84 -34.86 -11.39
C ASP A 270 -9.91 -35.37 -12.37
N PRO A 271 -11.06 -34.65 -12.53
CA PRO A 271 -12.16 -35.12 -13.36
C PRO A 271 -11.77 -35.24 -14.85
N ARG A 272 -10.65 -34.65 -15.28
CA ARG A 272 -10.17 -34.70 -16.66
C ARG A 272 -9.32 -35.94 -16.95
N THR A 273 -8.53 -36.38 -15.97
CA THR A 273 -7.55 -37.46 -16.15
C THR A 273 -7.90 -38.72 -15.38
N GLY A 274 -8.82 -38.64 -14.41
CA GLY A 274 -9.15 -39.70 -13.46
C GLY A 274 -8.03 -39.99 -12.46
N LYS A 275 -6.90 -39.28 -12.52
CA LYS A 275 -5.76 -39.49 -11.63
C LYS A 275 -5.95 -38.71 -10.34
N LYS A 276 -5.48 -39.31 -9.23
CA LYS A 276 -5.47 -38.64 -7.93
C LYS A 276 -4.42 -37.51 -7.93
N VAL A 277 -4.80 -36.35 -7.40
CA VAL A 277 -3.94 -35.19 -7.19
C VAL A 277 -4.00 -34.75 -5.75
N LEU A 278 -2.94 -34.09 -5.29
CA LEU A 278 -2.82 -33.59 -3.92
C LEU A 278 -2.83 -32.07 -3.91
N LEU A 279 -3.68 -31.50 -3.06
CA LEU A 279 -3.74 -30.08 -2.77
C LEU A 279 -3.25 -29.80 -1.36
N PHE A 280 -2.51 -28.71 -1.19
CA PHE A 280 -2.09 -28.19 0.11
C PHE A 280 -2.45 -26.71 0.20
N CYS A 281 -2.98 -26.26 1.34
CA CYS A 281 -3.33 -24.86 1.56
C CYS A 281 -2.85 -24.40 2.94
N ASN A 282 -2.14 -23.27 2.95
CA ASN A 282 -1.67 -22.62 4.17
C ASN A 282 -1.32 -21.14 3.92
N PRO A 283 -1.01 -20.36 4.97
CA PRO A 283 -0.29 -19.10 4.80
C PRO A 283 1.17 -19.39 4.41
N ASP A 284 1.54 -19.14 3.15
CA ASP A 284 2.92 -19.29 2.64
C ASP A 284 3.73 -18.04 3.00
N SER A 285 4.02 -17.93 4.29
CA SER A 285 4.81 -16.86 4.88
C SER A 285 6.28 -17.18 4.76
N ARG A 286 7.00 -16.34 4.02
CA ARG A 286 8.45 -16.48 3.78
C ARG A 286 9.27 -15.43 4.53
N TYR A 287 8.61 -14.60 5.32
CA TYR A 287 9.25 -13.60 6.16
C TYR A 287 10.07 -14.25 7.26
N ASP A 288 11.18 -13.62 7.59
CA ASP A 288 11.96 -13.96 8.77
C ASP A 288 11.16 -13.54 10.03
N PRO A 289 10.83 -14.47 10.95
CA PRO A 289 10.18 -14.15 12.23
C PRO A 289 10.79 -12.97 12.98
N THR A 290 12.11 -12.78 12.85
CA THR A 290 12.83 -11.69 13.51
C THR A 290 12.47 -10.30 12.96
N GLU A 291 11.96 -10.20 11.72
CA GLU A 291 11.49 -8.95 11.09
C GLU A 291 10.23 -8.37 11.77
N TYR A 292 9.52 -9.19 12.56
CA TYR A 292 8.28 -8.83 13.25
C TYR A 292 8.42 -8.88 14.78
N ASN A 293 9.64 -8.98 15.30
CA ASN A 293 9.90 -9.20 16.72
C ASN A 293 9.22 -10.48 17.26
N LEU A 294 8.98 -11.45 16.38
CA LEU A 294 8.37 -12.73 16.72
C LEU A 294 9.48 -13.76 16.99
N VAL A 295 9.52 -14.29 18.20
CA VAL A 295 10.61 -15.20 18.62
C VAL A 295 10.38 -16.65 18.12
N ARG A 296 9.22 -16.96 17.52
CA ARG A 296 8.79 -18.35 17.20
C ARG A 296 7.85 -18.53 16.00
N PHE A 297 7.33 -17.46 15.37
CA PHE A 297 6.26 -17.53 14.36
C PHE A 297 6.55 -16.50 13.25
N SER A 298 6.16 -16.77 12.01
CA SER A 298 6.13 -15.75 10.95
C SER A 298 4.69 -15.19 10.83
N PRO A 299 4.47 -14.04 10.17
CA PRO A 299 3.14 -13.51 9.90
C PRO A 299 2.21 -14.52 9.23
N ARG A 300 0.95 -14.58 9.68
CA ARG A 300 -0.11 -15.40 9.07
C ARG A 300 -0.85 -14.60 8.00
N GLU A 301 -0.22 -14.51 6.84
CA GLU A 301 -0.73 -13.84 5.65
C GLU A 301 -0.30 -14.62 4.40
N ASN A 302 -0.76 -14.18 3.22
CA ASN A 302 -0.44 -14.80 1.95
C ASN A 302 -0.91 -16.27 1.87
N GLY A 303 -2.22 -16.48 1.93
CA GLY A 303 -2.85 -17.78 1.74
C GLY A 303 -2.64 -18.32 0.33
N VAL A 304 -1.99 -19.47 0.22
CA VAL A 304 -1.64 -20.10 -1.06
C VAL A 304 -2.17 -21.52 -1.10
N VAL A 305 -2.76 -21.90 -2.24
CA VAL A 305 -3.00 -23.30 -2.58
C VAL A 305 -1.90 -23.81 -3.51
N LYS A 306 -1.41 -25.01 -3.25
CA LYS A 306 -0.39 -25.71 -4.04
C LYS A 306 -0.94 -27.03 -4.55
N LEU A 307 -0.58 -27.40 -5.77
CA LEU A 307 -1.01 -28.61 -6.47
C LEU A 307 0.18 -29.51 -6.79
N SER A 308 0.04 -30.78 -6.45
CA SER A 308 0.99 -31.86 -6.72
C SER A 308 0.31 -32.96 -7.55
N TYR A 309 0.99 -33.43 -8.60
CA TYR A 309 0.57 -34.58 -9.40
C TYR A 309 1.28 -35.88 -9.06
N ASP A 310 2.25 -35.85 -8.13
CA ASP A 310 3.17 -36.95 -7.86
C ASP A 310 3.22 -37.35 -6.38
N ASP A 311 2.05 -37.30 -5.73
CA ASP A 311 1.84 -37.68 -4.32
C ASP A 311 2.67 -36.88 -3.31
N GLY A 312 2.83 -35.57 -3.57
CA GLY A 312 3.48 -34.62 -2.66
C GLY A 312 5.00 -34.61 -2.76
N LYS A 313 5.58 -35.18 -3.83
CA LYS A 313 7.03 -35.11 -4.06
C LYS A 313 7.43 -33.76 -4.65
N THR A 314 6.60 -33.20 -5.53
CA THR A 314 6.78 -31.86 -6.10
C THR A 314 5.45 -31.10 -6.15
N TRP A 315 5.52 -29.79 -5.96
CA TRP A 315 4.38 -28.88 -6.00
C TRP A 315 4.42 -28.09 -7.31
N ALA A 316 3.94 -28.70 -8.39
CA ALA A 316 4.06 -28.22 -9.76
C ALA A 316 3.38 -26.87 -10.03
N HIS A 317 2.29 -26.58 -9.30
CA HIS A 317 1.58 -25.31 -9.40
C HIS A 317 1.26 -24.74 -8.03
N SER A 318 1.18 -23.42 -7.94
CA SER A 318 0.71 -22.72 -6.75
C SER A 318 0.02 -21.41 -7.12
N ARG A 319 -1.03 -21.05 -6.38
CA ARG A 319 -1.75 -19.79 -6.59
C ARG A 319 -2.21 -19.18 -5.28
N VAL A 320 -2.07 -17.86 -5.17
CA VAL A 320 -2.54 -17.09 -4.00
C VAL A 320 -4.07 -17.07 -4.01
N ILE A 321 -4.68 -17.48 -2.90
CA ILE A 321 -6.11 -17.33 -2.62
C ILE A 321 -6.37 -15.92 -2.05
N ASP A 322 -5.57 -15.50 -1.07
CA ASP A 322 -5.70 -14.19 -0.42
C ASP A 322 -4.32 -13.71 0.03
N ALA A 323 -3.87 -12.56 -0.47
CA ALA A 323 -2.58 -11.97 -0.09
C ALA A 323 -2.62 -11.37 1.34
N GLY A 324 -3.82 -11.09 1.87
CA GLY A 324 -4.01 -10.47 3.17
C GLY A 324 -3.92 -11.44 4.36
N PRO A 325 -4.51 -11.08 5.52
CA PRO A 325 -4.56 -11.96 6.68
C PRO A 325 -5.18 -13.32 6.36
N PHE A 326 -4.40 -14.37 6.55
CA PHE A 326 -4.78 -15.74 6.25
C PHE A 326 -4.17 -16.64 7.33
N SER A 327 -5.01 -17.26 8.16
CA SER A 327 -4.54 -18.14 9.24
C SER A 327 -4.93 -19.60 8.97
N TYR A 328 -5.80 -20.19 9.77
CA TYR A 328 -6.21 -21.59 9.60
C TYR A 328 -7.08 -21.69 8.36
N SER A 329 -6.95 -22.77 7.60
CA SER A 329 -7.73 -23.01 6.39
C SER A 329 -8.04 -24.48 6.25
N ASP A 330 -9.19 -24.80 5.67
CA ASP A 330 -9.58 -26.17 5.37
C ASP A 330 -10.17 -26.32 3.96
N LEU A 331 -9.71 -27.36 3.26
CA LEU A 331 -10.08 -27.66 1.87
C LEU A 331 -11.19 -28.71 1.82
N ALA A 332 -12.13 -28.54 0.88
CA ALA A 332 -13.07 -29.58 0.48
C ALA A 332 -13.27 -29.53 -1.04
N ALA A 333 -13.76 -30.61 -1.63
CA ALA A 333 -14.14 -30.65 -3.04
C ALA A 333 -15.49 -31.33 -3.22
N SER A 334 -16.29 -30.81 -4.17
CA SER A 334 -17.54 -31.43 -4.60
C SER A 334 -17.29 -32.48 -5.69
N PRO A 335 -18.24 -33.41 -5.91
CA PRO A 335 -18.13 -34.41 -6.98
C PRO A 335 -17.94 -33.83 -8.39
N ASP A 336 -18.38 -32.59 -8.62
CA ASP A 336 -18.21 -31.88 -9.91
C ASP A 336 -16.81 -31.29 -10.11
N GLY A 337 -15.87 -31.50 -9.18
CA GLY A 337 -14.49 -31.03 -9.26
C GLY A 337 -14.29 -29.57 -8.83
N THR A 338 -15.32 -28.92 -8.26
CA THR A 338 -15.15 -27.61 -7.61
C THR A 338 -14.41 -27.77 -6.29
N ILE A 339 -13.44 -26.90 -6.05
CA ILE A 339 -12.63 -26.87 -4.83
C ILE A 339 -13.05 -25.68 -3.98
N TYR A 340 -13.11 -25.90 -2.68
CA TYR A 340 -13.47 -24.92 -1.68
C TYR A 340 -12.36 -24.81 -0.64
N CYS A 341 -12.09 -23.60 -0.18
CA CYS A 341 -11.18 -23.32 0.92
C CYS A 341 -11.88 -22.42 1.94
N LEU A 342 -12.25 -22.98 3.10
CA LEU A 342 -12.78 -22.22 4.23
C LEU A 342 -11.60 -21.74 5.07
N TYR A 343 -11.46 -20.44 5.33
CA TYR A 343 -10.27 -19.92 6.01
C TYR A 343 -10.56 -18.78 6.97
N GLU A 344 -9.72 -18.64 7.99
CA GLU A 344 -9.69 -17.49 8.88
C GLU A 344 -9.16 -16.27 8.12
N CYS A 345 -10.02 -15.27 7.95
CA CYS A 345 -9.70 -14.00 7.35
C CYS A 345 -9.85 -12.85 8.35
N GLY A 346 -9.13 -11.76 8.12
CA GLY A 346 -9.15 -10.56 8.98
C GLY A 346 -9.80 -9.37 8.29
N LEU A 347 -10.22 -8.38 9.08
CA LEU A 347 -10.40 -7.03 8.55
C LEU A 347 -9.03 -6.55 8.05
N ARG A 348 -8.93 -6.21 6.76
CA ARG A 348 -7.71 -5.65 6.18
C ARG A 348 -7.23 -4.48 7.04
N GLY A 349 -5.98 -4.52 7.53
CA GLY A 349 -5.38 -3.42 8.32
C GLY A 349 -5.07 -3.66 9.78
N ARG A 350 -5.26 -4.85 10.32
CA ARG A 350 -4.83 -5.18 11.69
C ARG A 350 -3.84 -6.36 11.70
N GLN A 351 -3.10 -6.57 12.79
CA GLN A 351 -2.15 -7.69 12.90
C GLN A 351 -2.85 -9.04 12.64
N PRO A 352 -2.31 -9.90 11.74
CA PRO A 352 -2.93 -11.16 11.35
C PRO A 352 -3.06 -12.17 12.51
N HIS A 353 -2.29 -12.02 13.59
CA HIS A 353 -2.34 -12.96 14.72
C HIS A 353 -3.46 -12.68 15.74
N HIS A 354 -4.09 -11.50 15.69
CA HIS A 354 -4.98 -11.05 16.77
C HIS A 354 -6.39 -10.67 16.34
N THR A 355 -6.72 -10.77 15.05
CA THR A 355 -7.91 -10.11 14.47
C THR A 355 -8.89 -11.04 13.75
N ASN A 356 -8.75 -12.35 13.92
CA ASN A 356 -9.59 -13.39 13.30
C ASN A 356 -11.03 -13.33 13.87
N THR A 357 -11.82 -12.41 13.31
CA THR A 357 -13.23 -12.18 13.59
C THR A 357 -14.14 -12.72 12.48
N HIS A 358 -13.56 -13.14 11.36
CA HIS A 358 -14.25 -13.60 10.17
C HIS A 358 -13.70 -14.94 9.69
N VAL A 359 -14.59 -15.74 9.11
CA VAL A 359 -14.25 -16.94 8.34
C VAL A 359 -14.94 -16.84 6.98
N GLY A 360 -14.15 -16.93 5.92
CA GLY A 360 -14.61 -16.82 4.52
C GLY A 360 -14.41 -18.12 3.75
N LEU A 361 -15.15 -18.28 2.67
CA LEU A 361 -15.01 -19.37 1.70
C LEU A 361 -14.44 -18.83 0.39
N ALA A 362 -13.36 -19.45 -0.08
CA ALA A 362 -12.89 -19.33 -1.46
C ALA A 362 -13.37 -20.52 -2.30
N ARG A 363 -13.79 -20.25 -3.54
CA ARG A 363 -14.25 -21.26 -4.51
C ARG A 363 -13.46 -21.16 -5.81
N PHE A 364 -12.91 -22.27 -6.29
CA PHE A 364 -12.08 -22.34 -7.51
C PHE A 364 -12.05 -23.76 -8.10
N SER A 365 -11.28 -23.99 -9.18
CA SER A 365 -11.12 -25.29 -9.83
C SER A 365 -9.65 -25.68 -9.98
N LEU A 366 -9.34 -26.94 -10.28
CA LEU A 366 -7.95 -27.36 -10.58
C LEU A 366 -7.34 -26.50 -11.69
N ARG A 367 -8.12 -26.24 -12.74
CA ARG A 367 -7.73 -25.40 -13.86
C ARG A 367 -7.31 -23.99 -13.40
N TRP A 368 -7.99 -23.41 -12.41
CA TRP A 368 -7.59 -22.11 -11.85
C TRP A 368 -6.22 -22.17 -11.15
N ILE A 369 -5.83 -23.30 -10.54
CA ILE A 369 -4.50 -23.43 -9.92
C ILE A 369 -3.41 -23.57 -10.99
N GLU A 370 -3.70 -24.34 -12.04
CA GLU A 370 -2.77 -24.71 -13.12
C GLU A 370 -2.52 -23.59 -14.12
N GLU A 371 -3.59 -22.88 -14.47
CA GLU A 371 -3.47 -21.70 -15.31
C GLU A 371 -2.64 -20.69 -14.53
N ALA A 372 -1.51 -20.30 -15.13
CA ALA A 372 -0.98 -18.96 -14.90
C ALA A 372 -2.19 -18.01 -14.88
N PRO A 373 -2.21 -16.96 -14.03
CA PRO A 373 -3.21 -15.92 -14.18
C PRO A 373 -3.35 -15.67 -15.69
N PRO A 374 -4.58 -15.71 -16.26
CA PRO A 374 -4.74 -15.55 -17.70
C PRO A 374 -3.82 -14.41 -18.10
N PRO A 375 -3.07 -14.52 -19.23
CA PRO A 375 -2.20 -13.44 -19.64
C PRO A 375 -3.02 -12.16 -19.47
N PRO A 376 -2.43 -11.10 -18.86
CA PRO A 376 -3.10 -9.83 -18.69
C PRO A 376 -4.03 -9.59 -19.85
N PRO A 377 -5.23 -9.03 -19.65
CA PRO A 377 -5.92 -8.48 -20.80
C PRO A 377 -4.87 -7.63 -21.52
N SER A 378 -4.51 -8.02 -22.75
CA SER A 378 -3.53 -7.31 -23.58
C SER A 378 -4.00 -5.89 -23.86
N ASN A 379 -5.20 -5.55 -23.39
CA ASN A 379 -5.90 -4.29 -23.50
C ASN A 379 -6.39 -3.86 -22.10
N CYS A 380 -5.82 -2.81 -21.55
CA CYS A 380 -6.38 -2.08 -20.40
C CYS A 380 -6.93 -0.72 -20.84
N ASP A 381 -7.68 -0.06 -19.96
CA ASP A 381 -8.15 1.30 -20.23
C ASP A 381 -7.02 2.30 -19.94
N PHE A 382 -6.21 2.00 -18.93
CA PHE A 382 -5.09 2.84 -18.51
C PHE A 382 -3.88 2.02 -18.05
N LEU A 383 -2.73 2.27 -18.64
CA LEU A 383 -1.44 1.71 -18.21
C LEU A 383 -0.68 2.75 -17.40
N VAL A 384 -0.33 2.43 -16.15
CA VAL A 384 0.50 3.25 -15.26
C VAL A 384 1.82 2.54 -15.04
N VAL A 385 2.91 3.08 -15.60
CA VAL A 385 4.25 2.52 -15.46
C VAL A 385 4.94 3.15 -14.26
N GLY A 386 5.28 2.31 -13.27
CA GLY A 386 5.93 2.73 -12.03
C GLY A 386 4.95 2.88 -10.87
N SER A 387 5.16 2.08 -9.82
CA SER A 387 4.37 2.10 -8.57
C SER A 387 5.01 2.97 -7.49
N THR A 388 5.50 4.14 -7.88
CA THR A 388 5.79 5.22 -6.94
C THR A 388 4.49 5.64 -6.24
N PRO A 389 4.54 6.37 -5.11
CA PRO A 389 3.33 6.90 -4.47
C PRO A 389 2.42 7.65 -5.47
N ALA A 390 3.02 8.39 -6.41
CA ALA A 390 2.32 9.03 -7.52
C ALA A 390 1.56 8.03 -8.41
N GLY A 391 2.24 6.99 -8.90
CA GLY A 391 1.63 5.95 -9.74
C GLY A 391 0.53 5.18 -9.03
N ILE A 392 0.69 4.93 -7.73
CA ILE A 392 -0.34 4.30 -6.90
C ILE A 392 -1.57 5.21 -6.78
N ALA A 393 -1.39 6.49 -6.45
CA ALA A 393 -2.49 7.44 -6.33
C ALA A 393 -3.29 7.56 -7.64
N MET A 394 -2.59 7.63 -8.77
CA MET A 394 -3.17 7.68 -10.10
C MET A 394 -3.94 6.40 -10.45
N ALA A 395 -3.33 5.23 -10.24
CA ALA A 395 -3.95 3.94 -10.55
C ALA A 395 -5.19 3.68 -9.69
N VAL A 396 -5.12 3.95 -8.39
CA VAL A 396 -6.24 3.77 -7.45
C VAL A 396 -7.39 4.71 -7.78
N ARG A 397 -7.11 5.99 -8.06
CA ARG A 397 -8.15 6.94 -8.47
C ARG A 397 -8.85 6.47 -9.74
N ALA A 398 -8.10 6.10 -10.78
CA ALA A 398 -8.68 5.61 -12.03
C ALA A 398 -9.51 4.33 -11.84
N ALA A 399 -9.00 3.36 -11.07
CA ALA A 399 -9.69 2.10 -10.79
C ALA A 399 -11.00 2.30 -10.02
N ARG A 400 -11.03 3.22 -9.04
CA ARG A 400 -12.23 3.62 -8.30
C ARG A 400 -13.28 4.31 -9.17
N GLN A 401 -12.88 4.88 -10.30
CA GLN A 401 -13.79 5.44 -11.32
C GLN A 401 -14.16 4.40 -12.40
N GLY A 402 -13.79 3.13 -12.22
CA GLY A 402 -14.23 2.02 -13.07
C GLY A 402 -13.30 1.68 -14.23
N LEU A 403 -12.14 2.32 -14.37
CA LEU A 403 -11.17 1.96 -15.40
C LEU A 403 -10.47 0.65 -15.04
N ARG A 404 -10.24 -0.22 -16.03
CA ARG A 404 -9.32 -1.36 -15.89
C ARG A 404 -7.90 -0.82 -16.02
N VAL A 405 -7.16 -0.90 -14.92
CA VAL A 405 -5.82 -0.32 -14.82
C VAL A 405 -4.80 -1.43 -14.77
N ILE A 406 -3.73 -1.28 -15.54
CA ILE A 406 -2.49 -2.02 -15.30
C ILE A 406 -1.52 -1.08 -14.59
N LEU A 407 -1.03 -1.49 -13.43
CA LEU A 407 0.03 -0.80 -12.69
C LEU A 407 1.30 -1.67 -12.71
N THR A 408 2.47 -1.09 -12.99
CA THR A 408 3.73 -1.84 -13.05
C THR A 408 4.72 -1.42 -11.98
N ASN A 409 5.64 -2.33 -11.64
CA ASN A 409 6.79 -2.07 -10.79
C ASN A 409 7.97 -2.93 -11.24
N TYR A 410 9.19 -2.42 -11.15
CA TYR A 410 10.37 -3.11 -11.69
C TYR A 410 11.07 -4.07 -10.71
N HIS A 411 10.67 -4.15 -9.43
CA HIS A 411 11.42 -4.90 -8.38
C HIS A 411 10.59 -5.68 -7.35
N GLY A 412 9.26 -5.58 -7.35
CA GLY A 412 8.36 -6.28 -6.42
C GLY A 412 7.75 -5.41 -5.32
N HIS A 413 8.29 -4.22 -5.05
CA HIS A 413 7.99 -3.45 -3.85
C HIS A 413 7.37 -2.07 -4.17
N PRO A 414 6.06 -1.87 -3.93
CA PRO A 414 5.40 -0.60 -4.21
C PRO A 414 5.70 0.46 -3.15
N GLY A 415 5.48 1.74 -3.48
CA GLY A 415 5.53 2.84 -2.52
C GLY A 415 6.78 3.72 -2.59
N GLY A 416 7.69 3.46 -3.53
CA GLY A 416 8.80 4.37 -3.86
C GLY A 416 9.60 4.80 -2.63
N MET A 417 9.91 6.09 -2.50
CA MET A 417 10.69 6.60 -1.37
C MET A 417 9.98 6.50 -0.01
N LEU A 418 8.64 6.54 0.04
CA LEU A 418 7.91 6.31 1.30
C LEU A 418 8.28 4.92 1.87
N ALA A 419 8.33 3.92 0.99
CA ALA A 419 8.73 2.54 1.31
C ALA A 419 10.25 2.34 1.45
N ASN A 420 11.08 3.35 1.12
CA ASN A 420 12.54 3.20 1.02
C ASN A 420 13.28 4.33 1.76
N GLY A 421 12.99 4.45 3.05
CA GLY A 421 13.80 5.22 4.00
C GLY A 421 13.54 6.73 4.07
N LEU A 422 12.51 7.25 3.40
CA LEU A 422 12.11 8.66 3.55
C LEU A 422 11.78 8.97 5.02
N GLY A 423 10.91 8.14 5.62
CA GLY A 423 10.53 8.16 7.05
C GLY A 423 9.63 9.32 7.48
N VAL A 424 9.30 10.21 6.54
CA VAL A 424 8.51 11.43 6.70
C VAL A 424 7.75 11.70 5.40
N TRP A 425 6.80 12.63 5.43
CA TRP A 425 6.06 13.02 4.24
C TRP A 425 6.76 14.07 3.38
N ASP A 426 7.69 14.88 3.91
CA ASP A 426 8.31 16.01 3.19
C ASP A 426 7.24 16.97 2.60
N THR A 427 6.50 17.62 3.50
CA THR A 427 5.48 18.65 3.20
C THR A 427 5.50 19.72 4.28
N LEU A 428 5.26 20.99 3.90
CA LEU A 428 5.09 22.11 4.84
C LEU A 428 3.63 22.25 5.27
N TYR A 429 2.69 21.83 4.42
CA TYR A 429 1.27 21.82 4.72
C TYR A 429 0.85 20.55 5.47
N GLU A 430 0.07 20.72 6.53
CA GLU A 430 -0.39 19.62 7.40
C GLU A 430 -1.83 19.17 7.14
N GLY A 431 -2.59 19.99 6.41
CA GLY A 431 -3.99 19.73 6.11
C GLY A 431 -4.19 18.71 4.99
N HIS A 432 -5.44 18.58 4.57
CA HIS A 432 -5.85 17.67 3.50
C HIS A 432 -5.55 18.27 2.13
N ARG A 433 -5.02 17.46 1.21
CA ARG A 433 -4.64 17.91 -0.15
C ARG A 433 -5.31 17.11 -1.25
N SER A 434 -5.38 15.79 -1.08
CA SER A 434 -5.98 14.88 -2.05
C SER A 434 -6.42 13.58 -1.38
N PRO A 435 -7.57 13.00 -1.74
CA PRO A 435 -8.14 11.87 -1.01
C PRO A 435 -7.25 10.63 -0.89
N ILE A 436 -6.46 10.25 -1.90
CA ILE A 436 -5.62 9.04 -1.80
C ILE A 436 -4.42 9.28 -0.87
N TYR A 437 -3.79 10.46 -0.96
CA TYR A 437 -2.74 10.88 -0.01
C TYR A 437 -3.27 10.87 1.43
N ASP A 438 -4.44 11.48 1.64
CA ASP A 438 -5.03 11.61 2.97
C ASP A 438 -5.49 10.26 3.56
N GLN A 439 -5.98 9.36 2.70
CA GLN A 439 -6.26 7.97 3.08
C GLN A 439 -4.98 7.27 3.54
N LEU A 440 -3.91 7.31 2.73
CA LEU A 440 -2.65 6.62 3.05
C LEU A 440 -2.08 7.13 4.38
N ARG A 441 -2.07 8.45 4.57
CA ARG A 441 -1.60 9.08 5.81
C ARG A 441 -2.42 8.63 7.02
N SER A 442 -3.75 8.68 6.92
CA SER A 442 -4.65 8.30 8.00
C SER A 442 -4.51 6.82 8.36
N GLU A 443 -4.37 5.94 7.37
CA GLU A 443 -4.22 4.50 7.60
C GLU A 443 -2.88 4.15 8.27
N ILE A 444 -1.79 4.85 7.94
CA ILE A 444 -0.49 4.71 8.64
C ILE A 444 -0.57 5.21 10.08
N ILE A 445 -1.26 6.33 10.35
CA ILE A 445 -1.46 6.82 11.71
C ILE A 445 -2.28 5.80 12.53
N GLU A 446 -3.37 5.30 11.94
CA GLU A 446 -4.26 4.34 12.59
C GLU A 446 -3.56 3.00 12.86
N TYR A 447 -2.61 2.58 12.00
CA TYR A 447 -1.74 1.44 12.28
C TYR A 447 -1.05 1.58 13.63
N TYR A 448 -0.34 2.69 13.85
CA TYR A 448 0.42 2.88 15.09
C TYR A 448 -0.48 3.02 16.30
N LYS A 449 -1.66 3.65 16.14
CA LYS A 449 -2.69 3.71 17.19
C LYS A 449 -3.21 2.32 17.56
N THR A 450 -3.56 1.51 16.57
CA THR A 450 -4.12 0.17 16.79
C THR A 450 -3.07 -0.79 17.34
N GLU A 451 -1.84 -0.71 16.85
CA GLU A 451 -0.77 -1.67 17.17
C GLU A 451 -0.14 -1.41 18.53
N TYR A 452 0.22 -0.15 18.80
CA TYR A 452 0.96 0.21 20.01
C TYR A 452 0.08 0.87 21.07
N GLY A 453 -1.19 1.12 20.75
CA GLY A 453 -2.13 1.84 21.59
C GLY A 453 -2.14 3.34 21.31
N GLU A 454 -3.28 3.97 21.58
CA GLU A 454 -3.44 5.41 21.53
C GLU A 454 -2.46 6.10 22.48
N ASN A 455 -1.85 7.18 22.02
CA ASN A 455 -0.80 7.95 22.71
C ASN A 455 0.51 7.20 23.01
N SER A 456 0.74 6.02 22.44
CA SER A 456 2.07 5.39 22.47
C SER A 456 3.12 6.28 21.80
N PRO A 457 4.42 6.12 22.12
CA PRO A 457 5.50 6.87 21.45
C PRO A 457 5.46 6.73 19.92
N GLN A 458 5.09 5.56 19.41
CA GLN A 458 4.94 5.27 17.99
C GLN A 458 3.75 6.03 17.38
N HIS A 459 2.58 5.99 18.03
CA HIS A 459 1.41 6.75 17.59
C HIS A 459 1.71 8.26 17.59
N LEU A 460 2.30 8.78 18.68
CA LEU A 460 2.66 10.19 18.78
C LEU A 460 3.70 10.61 17.74
N ALA A 461 4.64 9.74 17.37
CA ALA A 461 5.58 10.00 16.28
C ALA A 461 4.91 10.04 14.91
N ALA A 462 3.86 9.24 14.71
CA ALA A 462 3.07 9.19 13.48
C ALA A 462 2.11 10.38 13.32
N LEU A 463 1.75 11.06 14.41
CA LEU A 463 0.95 12.28 14.37
C LEU A 463 1.79 13.49 13.88
N PRO A 464 1.13 14.53 13.33
CA PRO A 464 1.77 15.82 13.10
C PRO A 464 2.39 16.36 14.42
N GLY A 465 3.69 16.71 14.39
CA GLY A 465 4.45 17.11 15.58
C GLY A 465 4.70 18.62 15.71
N ALA A 466 5.29 19.11 16.80
CA ALA A 466 5.49 20.55 16.97
C ALA A 466 6.59 21.19 16.08
N THR A 467 7.51 20.41 15.48
CA THR A 467 8.68 20.95 14.75
C THR A 467 9.12 20.07 13.56
N GLY A 468 9.77 20.67 12.55
CA GLY A 468 10.47 19.97 11.47
C GLY A 468 9.61 19.61 10.24
N HIS A 469 10.03 18.58 9.49
CA HIS A 469 9.51 18.19 8.16
C HIS A 469 8.22 17.34 8.18
N THR A 470 7.53 17.20 9.30
CA THR A 470 6.76 15.95 9.52
C THR A 470 5.27 16.17 9.75
N ASN A 471 4.48 15.95 8.71
CA ASN A 471 3.06 15.62 8.77
C ASN A 471 2.83 14.18 9.28
N GLY A 472 3.61 13.77 10.29
CA GLY A 472 3.77 12.39 10.76
C GLY A 472 5.08 11.71 10.31
N ARG A 473 5.53 10.72 11.09
CA ARG A 473 6.72 9.87 10.84
C ARG A 473 6.33 8.41 10.82
N PHE A 474 7.02 7.62 10.02
CA PHE A 474 6.68 6.21 9.82
C PHE A 474 7.91 5.38 9.46
N GLU A 475 7.79 4.08 9.69
CA GLU A 475 8.76 3.09 9.24
C GLU A 475 8.54 2.75 7.76
N PRO A 476 9.60 2.61 6.95
CA PRO A 476 9.47 2.31 5.51
C PRO A 476 8.65 1.05 5.20
N LYS A 477 8.87 -0.06 5.93
CA LYS A 477 8.05 -1.27 5.77
C LYS A 477 6.55 -1.06 6.01
N ILE A 478 6.19 -0.11 6.87
CA ILE A 478 4.79 0.22 7.15
C ILE A 478 4.22 1.03 5.99
N ALA A 479 4.97 1.98 5.44
CA ALA A 479 4.57 2.68 4.23
C ALA A 479 4.40 1.73 3.03
N GLU A 480 5.32 0.79 2.81
CA GLU A 480 5.17 -0.25 1.76
C GLU A 480 3.87 -1.03 1.94
N ARG A 481 3.61 -1.51 3.17
CA ARG A 481 2.42 -2.30 3.50
C ARG A 481 1.13 -1.58 3.11
N TYR A 482 1.02 -0.30 3.44
CA TYR A 482 -0.20 0.46 3.14
C TYR A 482 -0.27 0.94 1.68
N CYS A 483 0.87 1.17 1.02
CA CYS A 483 0.93 1.36 -0.42
C CYS A 483 0.42 0.11 -1.17
N ARG A 484 0.90 -1.07 -0.79
CA ARG A 484 0.44 -2.36 -1.33
C ARG A 484 -1.05 -2.58 -1.08
N ARG A 485 -1.52 -2.26 0.12
CA ARG A 485 -2.94 -2.34 0.48
C ARG A 485 -3.83 -1.47 -0.41
N LEU A 486 -3.41 -0.25 -0.74
CA LEU A 486 -4.16 0.62 -1.66
C LEU A 486 -4.33 -0.03 -3.03
N ILE A 487 -3.29 -0.69 -3.55
CA ILE A 487 -3.34 -1.42 -4.82
C ILE A 487 -4.30 -2.61 -4.71
N GLU A 488 -4.11 -3.46 -3.71
CA GLU A 488 -4.84 -4.72 -3.54
C GLU A 488 -6.31 -4.53 -3.13
N ALA A 489 -6.69 -3.33 -2.68
CA ALA A 489 -8.08 -2.97 -2.41
C ALA A 489 -8.92 -2.82 -3.68
N GLU A 490 -8.29 -2.62 -4.83
CA GLU A 490 -8.97 -2.28 -6.08
C GLU A 490 -8.97 -3.45 -7.06
N ASN A 491 -10.12 -4.12 -7.23
CA ASN A 491 -10.27 -5.27 -8.14
C ASN A 491 -10.00 -4.94 -9.61
N ASN A 492 -10.06 -3.65 -9.98
CA ASN A 492 -9.80 -3.18 -11.33
C ASN A 492 -8.33 -2.89 -11.61
N ILE A 493 -7.43 -3.03 -10.62
CA ILE A 493 -5.98 -2.93 -10.82
C ILE A 493 -5.40 -4.33 -11.03
N THR A 494 -4.71 -4.50 -12.14
CA THR A 494 -3.78 -5.63 -12.32
C THR A 494 -2.35 -5.14 -12.10
N TYR A 495 -1.70 -5.66 -11.06
CA TYR A 495 -0.35 -5.25 -10.68
C TYR A 495 0.72 -6.19 -11.29
N TYR A 496 1.52 -5.68 -12.23
CA TYR A 496 2.63 -6.42 -12.86
C TYR A 496 3.97 -6.07 -12.25
N THR A 497 4.62 -7.07 -11.68
CA THR A 497 5.95 -6.91 -11.10
C THR A 497 6.69 -8.26 -11.09
N PRO A 498 8.01 -8.30 -11.31
CA PRO A 498 8.91 -7.19 -11.65
C PRO A 498 8.99 -6.95 -13.17
N TYR A 499 8.44 -5.84 -13.68
CA TYR A 499 8.44 -5.50 -15.10
C TYR A 499 8.89 -4.06 -15.36
N THR A 500 9.70 -3.88 -16.41
CA THR A 500 10.18 -2.59 -16.91
C THR A 500 9.81 -2.40 -18.38
N PRO A 501 9.50 -1.18 -18.85
CA PRO A 501 9.30 -0.92 -20.27
C PRO A 501 10.60 -1.13 -21.06
N VAL A 502 10.49 -1.71 -22.25
CA VAL A 502 11.64 -1.95 -23.14
C VAL A 502 11.43 -1.46 -24.56
N ALA A 503 10.18 -1.32 -25.01
CA ALA A 503 9.85 -0.79 -26.31
C ALA A 503 8.42 -0.23 -26.34
N VAL A 504 8.13 0.62 -27.31
CA VAL A 504 6.78 1.10 -27.61
C VAL A 504 6.53 1.07 -29.11
N HIS A 505 5.28 0.84 -29.48
CA HIS A 505 4.80 1.03 -30.85
C HIS A 505 3.85 2.22 -30.90
N ARG A 506 4.15 3.20 -31.77
CA ARG A 506 3.37 4.42 -31.97
C ARG A 506 2.72 4.43 -33.35
N GLU A 507 1.54 5.02 -33.42
CA GLU A 507 0.89 5.40 -34.68
C GLU A 507 0.60 6.91 -34.61
N GLY A 508 1.38 7.70 -35.36
CA GLY A 508 1.34 9.15 -35.23
C GLY A 508 1.63 9.60 -33.80
N ARG A 509 0.69 10.36 -33.21
CA ARG A 509 0.82 10.94 -31.86
C ARG A 509 0.31 10.02 -30.74
N LEU A 510 -0.06 8.78 -31.06
CA LEU A 510 -0.65 7.84 -30.12
C LEU A 510 0.28 6.65 -29.88
N ILE A 511 0.50 6.32 -28.61
CA ILE A 511 1.07 5.04 -28.18
C ILE A 511 -0.02 3.98 -28.39
N LYS A 512 0.30 2.93 -29.14
CA LYS A 512 -0.61 1.79 -29.37
C LYS A 512 -0.28 0.68 -28.43
N THR A 513 0.98 0.29 -28.34
CA THR A 513 1.41 -0.76 -27.44
C THR A 513 2.69 -0.38 -26.70
N VAL A 514 2.80 -0.85 -25.46
CA VAL A 514 3.99 -0.80 -24.63
C VAL A 514 4.42 -2.23 -24.37
N ILE A 515 5.68 -2.53 -24.69
CA ILE A 515 6.28 -3.83 -24.41
C ILE A 515 7.02 -3.71 -23.09
N LEU A 516 6.62 -4.53 -22.14
CA LEU A 516 7.30 -4.70 -20.87
C LEU A 516 8.13 -5.99 -20.88
N ARG A 517 9.26 -5.99 -20.20
CA ARG A 517 10.08 -7.17 -19.95
C ARG A 517 10.23 -7.37 -18.45
N GLU A 518 10.23 -8.62 -18.03
CA GLU A 518 10.64 -8.99 -16.68
C GLU A 518 12.04 -8.44 -16.39
N THR A 519 12.22 -7.68 -15.31
CA THR A 519 13.41 -6.82 -15.12
C THR A 519 14.74 -7.56 -15.23
N GLU A 520 14.82 -8.75 -14.64
CA GLU A 520 16.00 -9.63 -14.72
C GLU A 520 15.74 -10.91 -15.54
N GLY A 521 14.58 -10.97 -16.21
CA GLY A 521 14.13 -12.13 -16.97
C GLY A 521 14.12 -11.91 -18.48
N THR A 522 13.69 -12.94 -19.20
CA THR A 522 13.52 -12.90 -20.66
C THR A 522 12.07 -12.77 -21.10
N MET A 523 11.12 -12.87 -20.17
CA MET A 523 9.70 -12.83 -20.50
C MET A 523 9.28 -11.41 -20.87
N THR A 524 8.58 -11.28 -22.00
CA THR A 524 8.01 -10.00 -22.47
C THR A 524 6.51 -10.09 -22.54
N ILE A 525 5.83 -9.00 -22.21
CA ILE A 525 4.39 -8.83 -22.37
C ILE A 525 4.11 -7.56 -23.18
N GLU A 526 3.12 -7.62 -24.06
CA GLU A 526 2.68 -6.48 -24.85
C GLU A 526 1.33 -5.97 -24.30
N ILE A 527 1.26 -4.67 -24.04
CA ILE A 527 0.08 -4.02 -23.47
C ILE A 527 -0.40 -2.92 -24.41
N THR A 528 -1.66 -3.00 -24.79
CA THR A 528 -2.45 -1.94 -25.44
C THR A 528 -3.21 -1.16 -24.38
N ALA A 529 -3.18 0.17 -24.44
CA ALA A 529 -3.93 1.02 -23.54
C ALA A 529 -4.46 2.27 -24.24
N ALA A 530 -5.63 2.77 -23.82
CA ALA A 530 -6.17 4.01 -24.35
C ALA A 530 -5.39 5.23 -23.82
N ALA A 531 -4.97 5.17 -22.56
CA ALA A 531 -4.08 6.13 -21.91
C ALA A 531 -2.86 5.40 -21.32
N VAL A 532 -1.73 6.10 -21.26
CA VAL A 532 -0.47 5.62 -20.68
C VAL A 532 0.09 6.70 -19.76
N ALA A 533 0.66 6.32 -18.61
CA ALA A 533 1.36 7.22 -17.73
C ALA A 533 2.77 6.73 -17.38
N ASP A 534 3.73 7.65 -17.38
CA ASP A 534 5.08 7.42 -16.83
C ASP A 534 5.17 8.03 -15.43
N CYS A 535 5.12 7.16 -14.43
CA CYS A 535 5.20 7.49 -13.01
C CYS A 535 6.54 7.03 -12.40
N THR A 536 7.55 6.75 -13.22
CA THR A 536 8.91 6.41 -12.77
C THR A 536 9.68 7.66 -12.32
N TYR A 537 10.68 7.51 -11.45
CA TYR A 537 11.52 8.64 -11.03
C TYR A 537 12.51 9.08 -12.13
N GLU A 538 12.89 8.16 -13.01
CA GLU A 538 13.88 8.37 -14.05
C GLU A 538 13.28 8.87 -15.39
N GLY A 539 11.98 8.66 -15.61
CA GLY A 539 11.30 8.97 -16.87
C GLY A 539 11.69 8.03 -18.00
N ASP A 540 11.86 6.74 -17.69
CA ASP A 540 12.39 5.75 -18.65
C ASP A 540 11.39 5.43 -19.76
N LEU A 541 10.09 5.37 -19.47
CA LEU A 541 9.08 5.16 -20.51
C LEU A 541 9.04 6.35 -21.47
N MET A 542 9.07 7.58 -20.94
CA MET A 542 9.18 8.81 -21.73
C MET A 542 10.41 8.79 -22.64
N ALA A 543 11.55 8.32 -22.13
CA ALA A 543 12.77 8.18 -22.93
C ALA A 543 12.63 7.14 -24.04
N ILE A 544 12.05 5.97 -23.75
CA ILE A 544 11.80 4.89 -24.72
C ILE A 544 10.84 5.35 -25.83
N ILE A 545 9.86 6.18 -25.50
CA ILE A 545 8.91 6.77 -26.46
C ILE A 545 9.60 7.75 -27.44
N GLY A 546 10.75 8.31 -27.05
CA GLY A 546 11.43 9.35 -27.78
C GLY A 546 10.79 10.73 -27.62
N THR A 547 9.97 10.93 -26.59
CA THR A 547 9.36 12.23 -26.28
C THR A 547 10.46 13.24 -25.90
N PRO A 548 10.41 14.49 -26.41
CA PRO A 548 11.37 15.53 -26.04
C PRO A 548 11.46 15.74 -24.53
N HIS A 549 12.69 15.73 -24.00
CA HIS A 549 12.99 15.91 -22.58
C HIS A 549 14.38 16.53 -22.41
N THR A 550 14.61 17.11 -21.23
CA THR A 550 15.91 17.67 -20.83
C THR A 550 16.51 16.86 -19.67
N ILE A 551 17.85 16.94 -19.56
CA ILE A 551 18.64 16.42 -18.44
C ILE A 551 19.65 17.50 -18.08
N GLY A 552 19.84 17.74 -16.78
CA GLY A 552 20.78 18.75 -16.29
C GLY A 552 20.11 20.09 -16.04
N ARG A 553 20.79 21.19 -16.37
CA ARG A 553 20.41 22.54 -15.97
C ARG A 553 20.36 23.47 -17.16
N GLU A 554 19.29 24.24 -17.25
CA GLU A 554 19.14 25.32 -18.22
C GLU A 554 20.06 26.50 -17.90
N ALA A 555 20.44 27.29 -18.91
CA ALA A 555 21.17 28.53 -18.69
C ALA A 555 20.24 29.59 -18.08
N ARG A 556 20.81 30.50 -17.29
CA ARG A 556 20.12 31.68 -16.73
C ARG A 556 19.33 32.44 -17.79
N THR A 557 19.87 32.57 -18.99
CA THR A 557 19.26 33.31 -20.10
C THR A 557 18.11 32.57 -20.80
N THR A 558 17.94 31.26 -20.58
CA THR A 558 16.89 30.48 -21.25
C THR A 558 15.50 30.90 -20.79
N HIS A 559 15.32 31.07 -19.47
CA HIS A 559 14.06 31.45 -18.84
C HIS A 559 14.17 32.72 -17.97
N ASN A 560 15.33 33.38 -17.98
CA ASN A 560 15.64 34.54 -17.12
C ASN A 560 15.49 34.24 -15.62
N GLU A 561 15.83 33.02 -15.22
CA GLU A 561 15.78 32.54 -13.82
C GLU A 561 17.11 32.90 -13.13
N PRO A 562 17.13 33.77 -12.11
CA PRO A 562 18.37 34.22 -11.49
C PRO A 562 19.21 33.06 -10.93
N HIS A 563 18.55 31.99 -10.46
CA HIS A 563 19.17 30.82 -9.87
C HIS A 563 19.47 29.68 -10.86
N ALA A 564 19.20 29.85 -12.17
CA ALA A 564 19.49 28.81 -13.14
C ALA A 564 20.98 28.72 -13.52
N GLY A 565 21.36 27.53 -14.02
CA GLY A 565 22.70 27.18 -14.47
C GLY A 565 23.67 26.87 -13.33
N ARG A 566 24.97 27.05 -13.60
CA ARG A 566 26.03 26.90 -12.60
C ARG A 566 25.99 28.04 -11.58
N ILE A 567 25.68 27.72 -10.33
CA ILE A 567 25.46 28.70 -9.26
C ILE A 567 26.21 28.35 -7.98
N TYR A 568 26.63 29.39 -7.26
CA TYR A 568 27.20 29.30 -5.93
C TYR A 568 26.42 30.22 -5.00
N LEU A 569 25.89 29.69 -3.90
CA LEU A 569 25.13 30.48 -2.92
C LEU A 569 25.88 30.60 -1.59
N LYS A 570 25.71 31.75 -0.94
CA LYS A 570 26.09 31.98 0.46
C LYS A 570 24.88 31.68 1.35
N SER A 571 25.12 31.12 2.54
CA SER A 571 24.06 30.86 3.52
C SER A 571 24.20 31.79 4.72
N GLU A 572 23.11 32.49 5.04
CA GLU A 572 23.01 33.45 6.14
C GLU A 572 21.88 33.04 7.10
N PRO A 573 22.06 33.18 8.43
CA PRO A 573 21.14 32.64 9.43
C PRO A 573 19.80 33.39 9.53
N THR A 574 19.70 34.63 9.05
CA THR A 574 18.46 35.42 9.10
C THR A 574 18.38 36.39 7.93
N PRO A 575 17.18 36.65 7.38
CA PRO A 575 17.01 37.67 6.34
C PRO A 575 17.32 39.08 6.88
N PRO A 576 17.77 40.01 6.01
CA PRO A 576 18.07 41.39 6.42
C PRO A 576 16.79 42.13 6.86
N PRO A 577 16.85 43.00 7.90
CA PRO A 577 15.71 43.81 8.35
C PRO A 577 15.59 45.16 7.59
N PRO A 578 14.36 45.64 7.28
CA PRO A 578 13.09 44.92 7.36
C PRO A 578 13.02 43.79 6.31
N PRO A 579 12.32 42.68 6.61
CA PRO A 579 12.26 41.56 5.68
C PRO A 579 11.61 41.98 4.36
N PRO A 580 12.03 41.40 3.21
CA PRO A 580 11.33 41.59 1.94
C PRO A 580 9.84 41.25 2.05
N ARG A 581 9.01 41.86 1.18
CA ARG A 581 7.55 41.63 1.17
C ARG A 581 7.20 40.14 1.05
N ALA A 582 7.89 39.40 0.18
CA ALA A 582 7.70 37.95 0.03
C ALA A 582 7.91 37.20 1.36
N ALA A 583 9.00 37.51 2.08
CA ALA A 583 9.29 36.94 3.39
C ALA A 583 8.20 37.25 4.43
N SER A 584 7.61 38.46 4.38
CA SER A 584 6.48 38.85 5.24
C SER A 584 5.21 38.06 4.93
N ILE A 585 4.92 37.82 3.64
CA ILE A 585 3.79 36.99 3.22
C ILE A 585 4.02 35.54 3.68
N ILE A 586 5.20 34.98 3.42
CA ILE A 586 5.55 33.60 3.80
C ILE A 586 5.36 33.40 5.31
N ALA A 587 5.85 34.34 6.13
CA ALA A 587 5.68 34.26 7.59
C ALA A 587 4.21 34.24 8.06
N SER A 588 3.26 34.69 7.23
CA SER A 588 1.82 34.66 7.52
C SER A 588 1.13 33.34 7.08
N LEU A 589 1.79 32.52 6.27
CA LEU A 589 1.22 31.27 5.77
C LEU A 589 1.18 30.23 6.90
N LYS A 590 0.07 29.48 6.97
CA LYS A 590 -0.09 28.29 7.82
C LYS A 590 0.65 27.08 7.24
N LEU A 591 1.93 27.30 6.97
CA LEU A 591 2.90 26.32 6.53
C LEU A 591 4.02 26.25 7.57
N ARG A 592 4.76 25.15 7.56
CA ARG A 592 5.97 25.05 8.37
C ARG A 592 7.10 25.89 7.76
N HIS A 593 7.90 26.51 8.63
CA HIS A 593 8.94 27.46 8.24
C HIS A 593 10.35 26.94 8.58
N PHE A 594 11.31 27.32 7.75
CA PHE A 594 12.75 27.06 7.91
C PHE A 594 13.54 28.38 7.96
N GLY A 595 14.78 28.33 8.47
CA GLY A 595 15.50 29.53 8.94
C GLY A 595 16.87 29.76 8.31
N ALA A 596 16.94 29.90 6.99
CA ALA A 596 18.16 30.32 6.30
C ALA A 596 17.82 31.20 5.09
N THR A 597 18.63 32.23 4.84
CA THR A 597 18.56 33.08 3.64
C THR A 597 19.77 32.79 2.78
N HIS A 598 19.54 32.54 1.49
CA HIS A 598 20.61 32.22 0.54
C HIS A 598 20.77 33.34 -0.50
N THR A 599 22.01 33.76 -0.77
CA THR A 599 22.29 34.84 -1.73
C THR A 599 23.24 34.40 -2.82
N ILE A 600 22.99 34.86 -4.06
CA ILE A 600 23.80 34.51 -5.22
C ILE A 600 25.20 35.10 -5.09
N HIS A 601 26.21 34.24 -5.20
CA HIS A 601 27.61 34.65 -5.21
C HIS A 601 28.01 35.16 -6.61
N PRO A 602 28.86 36.21 -6.72
CA PRO A 602 29.35 36.73 -8.01
C PRO A 602 30.10 35.71 -8.88
N ALA A 603 30.57 34.60 -8.31
CA ALA A 603 31.21 33.52 -9.06
C ALA A 603 30.20 32.65 -9.86
N SER A 604 28.90 32.85 -9.68
CA SER A 604 27.86 32.11 -10.38
C SER A 604 27.81 32.50 -11.87
N THR A 605 28.13 31.58 -12.77
CA THR A 605 28.16 31.87 -14.21
C THR A 605 26.77 31.85 -14.83
N GLY A 606 25.87 31.02 -14.31
CA GLY A 606 24.54 30.81 -14.90
C GLY A 606 24.56 30.04 -16.22
N GLU A 607 25.66 29.37 -16.54
CA GLU A 607 25.78 28.54 -17.74
C GLU A 607 25.03 27.22 -17.58
N ALA A 608 24.48 26.71 -18.69
CA ALA A 608 23.86 25.40 -18.75
C ALA A 608 24.90 24.27 -18.68
N ASP A 609 24.49 23.10 -18.16
CA ASP A 609 25.23 21.85 -18.28
C ASP A 609 24.30 20.63 -18.13
N ASN A 610 24.87 19.43 -18.20
CA ASN A 610 24.12 18.17 -18.11
C ASN A 610 24.16 17.54 -16.70
N HIS A 611 24.58 18.28 -15.66
CA HIS A 611 24.67 17.75 -14.30
C HIS A 611 23.33 17.86 -13.58
N VAL A 612 22.90 16.79 -12.93
CA VAL A 612 21.69 16.78 -12.08
C VAL A 612 22.07 16.72 -10.60
N GLN A 613 21.12 17.03 -9.72
CA GLN A 613 21.30 17.05 -8.28
C GLN A 613 21.82 15.74 -7.69
N ALA A 614 22.62 15.84 -6.62
CA ALA A 614 23.15 14.68 -5.92
C ALA A 614 22.06 13.80 -5.26
N CYS A 615 22.11 12.52 -5.57
CA CYS A 615 21.23 11.47 -5.03
C CYS A 615 21.92 10.66 -3.92
N ASN A 616 21.15 9.88 -3.17
CA ASN A 616 21.67 9.03 -2.08
C ASN A 616 20.74 7.85 -1.78
N TYR A 617 21.22 6.90 -0.98
CA TYR A 617 20.30 6.02 -0.23
C TYR A 617 19.79 6.76 1.00
N ARG A 618 18.50 6.58 1.31
CA ARG A 618 17.96 6.97 2.62
C ARG A 618 17.93 5.73 3.51
N THR A 619 18.92 5.56 4.35
CA THR A 619 19.10 4.32 5.13
C THR A 619 18.38 4.43 6.47
N THR A 620 17.68 3.37 6.87
CA THR A 620 17.07 3.31 8.20
C THR A 620 18.06 2.70 9.18
N LEU A 621 18.42 3.48 10.21
CA LEU A 621 19.28 3.05 11.31
C LEU A 621 18.42 2.69 12.52
N SER A 622 18.92 1.76 13.35
CA SER A 622 18.34 1.43 14.65
C SER A 622 19.39 1.53 15.75
N SER A 623 18.98 2.07 16.90
CA SER A 623 19.78 2.04 18.13
C SER A 623 19.44 0.86 19.05
N ASP A 624 18.40 0.09 18.75
CA ASP A 624 18.01 -1.09 19.52
C ASP A 624 18.98 -2.26 19.24
N PRO A 625 19.73 -2.77 20.24
CA PRO A 625 20.66 -3.87 20.03
C PRO A 625 20.04 -5.13 19.42
N ALA A 626 18.74 -5.41 19.66
CA ALA A 626 18.05 -6.55 19.05
C ALA A 626 17.75 -6.32 17.57
N ASN A 627 17.48 -5.07 17.19
CA ASN A 627 17.10 -4.66 15.84
C ASN A 627 18.24 -3.93 15.08
N ARG A 628 19.49 -4.11 15.50
CA ARG A 628 20.65 -3.43 14.91
C ARG A 628 21.60 -4.41 14.24
N VAL A 629 22.09 -4.05 13.05
CA VAL A 629 23.19 -4.70 12.34
C VAL A 629 24.33 -3.70 12.16
N LEU A 630 25.48 -3.97 12.77
CA LEU A 630 26.65 -3.08 12.71
C LEU A 630 27.40 -3.28 11.37
N PRO A 631 27.94 -2.20 10.78
CA PRO A 631 28.78 -2.33 9.59
C PRO A 631 30.09 -3.06 9.94
N THR A 632 30.64 -3.78 8.98
CA THR A 632 32.01 -4.31 9.07
C THR A 632 32.98 -3.31 8.45
N ARG A 633 34.27 -3.41 8.82
CA ARG A 633 35.32 -2.58 8.21
C ARG A 633 35.41 -2.91 6.71
N PRO A 634 35.28 -1.93 5.79
CA PRO A 634 35.46 -2.16 4.36
C PRO A 634 36.86 -2.72 4.04
N ALA A 635 36.96 -3.56 3.01
CA ALA A 635 38.23 -4.16 2.60
C ALA A 635 39.23 -3.11 2.04
N ASP A 636 38.71 -2.11 1.35
CA ASP A 636 39.40 -0.96 0.74
C ASP A 636 39.32 0.31 1.62
N TYR A 637 39.22 0.14 2.93
CA TYR A 637 38.98 1.24 3.86
C TYR A 637 40.09 2.30 3.89
N ASP A 638 39.76 3.50 3.41
CA ASP A 638 40.57 4.72 3.53
C ASP A 638 39.80 5.80 4.33
N PRO A 639 40.19 6.13 5.57
CA PRO A 639 39.51 7.16 6.36
C PRO A 639 39.57 8.56 5.71
N ALA A 640 40.59 8.86 4.90
CA ALA A 640 40.71 10.16 4.22
C ALA A 640 39.66 10.32 3.10
N HIS A 641 39.17 9.21 2.53
CA HIS A 641 38.04 9.22 1.60
C HIS A 641 36.74 9.61 2.33
N TYR A 642 36.42 8.92 3.43
CA TYR A 642 35.17 9.16 4.17
C TYR A 642 35.13 10.50 4.91
N ALA A 643 36.29 11.05 5.29
CA ALA A 643 36.39 12.37 5.91
C ALA A 643 35.83 13.52 5.05
N LYS A 644 35.66 13.31 3.73
CA LYS A 644 35.13 14.28 2.79
C LYS A 644 33.61 14.22 2.62
N LEU A 645 32.95 13.16 3.12
CA LEU A 645 31.52 12.93 2.92
C LEU A 645 30.68 13.61 4.01
N GLU A 646 29.57 14.24 3.59
CA GLU A 646 28.60 14.81 4.52
C GLU A 646 27.79 13.69 5.21
N TYR A 647 27.59 13.79 6.53
CA TYR A 647 26.84 12.80 7.32
C TYR A 647 25.70 13.38 8.18
N GLY A 648 25.58 14.71 8.28
CA GLY A 648 24.76 15.36 9.31
C GLY A 648 23.23 15.26 9.15
N SER A 649 22.72 14.98 7.94
CA SER A 649 21.27 15.00 7.65
C SER A 649 20.57 13.73 8.14
N ARG A 650 19.73 13.88 9.17
CA ARG A 650 19.02 12.78 9.85
C ARG A 650 17.55 13.13 10.09
N VAL A 651 16.69 12.13 9.95
CA VAL A 651 15.30 12.13 10.41
C VAL A 651 15.28 11.47 11.80
N HIS A 652 15.22 12.30 12.83
CA HIS A 652 15.26 11.84 14.22
C HIS A 652 13.94 11.20 14.66
N LYS A 653 14.02 10.21 15.56
CA LYS A 653 12.87 9.59 16.25
C LYS A 653 11.80 9.08 15.28
N LEU A 654 12.19 8.18 14.38
CA LEU A 654 11.22 7.29 13.75
C LEU A 654 10.67 6.31 14.81
N PRO A 655 9.48 5.73 14.60
CA PRO A 655 8.96 4.68 15.47
C PRO A 655 9.98 3.56 15.73
N ASN A 656 9.92 2.95 16.92
CA ASN A 656 10.73 1.79 17.31
C ASN A 656 12.26 2.04 17.33
N ASN A 657 12.68 3.16 17.93
CA ASN A 657 14.10 3.52 18.11
C ASN A 657 14.90 3.60 16.79
N LYS A 658 14.23 4.01 15.71
CA LYS A 658 14.84 4.16 14.40
C LYS A 658 15.17 5.62 14.08
N THR A 659 16.12 5.79 13.17
CA THR A 659 16.53 7.09 12.61
C THR A 659 16.66 6.94 11.10
N GLY A 660 16.02 7.81 10.33
CA GLY A 660 16.28 7.87 8.89
C GLY A 660 17.57 8.65 8.64
N TRP A 661 18.44 8.14 7.77
CA TRP A 661 19.73 8.76 7.45
C TRP A 661 19.78 9.13 5.98
N ASN A 662 19.78 10.44 5.70
CA ASN A 662 19.68 11.00 4.36
C ASN A 662 21.07 11.28 3.76
N ARG A 663 22.07 10.44 4.08
CA ARG A 663 23.48 10.59 3.69
C ARG A 663 24.19 9.22 3.67
N PRO A 664 25.35 9.10 3.01
CA PRO A 664 26.05 10.10 2.19
C PRO A 664 25.43 10.30 0.81
N GLN A 665 25.72 11.45 0.20
CA GLN A 665 25.51 11.71 -1.22
C GLN A 665 26.87 11.67 -1.93
N LEU A 666 26.98 10.99 -3.08
CA LEU A 666 28.20 11.00 -3.90
C LEU A 666 28.01 11.91 -5.10
N ILE A 667 28.59 13.09 -5.09
CA ILE A 667 28.34 14.11 -6.12
C ILE A 667 28.99 13.71 -7.46
N GLY A 668 28.25 13.83 -8.56
CA GLY A 668 28.75 13.66 -9.94
C GLY A 668 28.39 12.34 -10.63
N LEU A 669 27.80 11.37 -9.92
CA LEU A 669 27.43 10.06 -10.51
C LEU A 669 26.00 10.02 -11.08
N GLN A 670 25.20 11.06 -10.86
CA GLN A 670 23.75 11.00 -11.05
C GLN A 670 23.33 11.04 -12.51
N THR A 671 23.98 11.87 -13.33
CA THR A 671 23.69 11.91 -14.77
C THR A 671 23.94 10.55 -15.42
N ASP A 672 25.02 9.88 -15.04
CA ASP A 672 25.33 8.51 -15.48
C ASP A 672 24.27 7.49 -15.00
N TYR A 673 23.70 7.67 -13.81
CA TYR A 673 22.62 6.80 -13.32
C TYR A 673 21.34 6.98 -14.14
N ILE A 674 20.96 8.22 -14.42
CA ILE A 674 19.74 8.52 -15.20
C ILE A 674 19.88 8.02 -16.64
N THR A 675 21.00 8.30 -17.29
CA THR A 675 21.24 7.99 -18.71
C THR A 675 21.77 6.58 -18.98
N GLY A 676 22.31 5.91 -17.95
CA GLY A 676 22.94 4.60 -18.07
C GLY A 676 21.94 3.45 -18.23
N ASP A 677 22.46 2.32 -18.72
CA ASP A 677 21.74 1.05 -18.74
C ASP A 677 21.66 0.43 -17.32
N LEU A 678 20.95 -0.70 -17.21
CA LEU A 678 20.77 -1.40 -15.93
C LEU A 678 22.11 -1.76 -15.26
N LYS A 679 23.12 -2.14 -16.04
CA LYS A 679 24.45 -2.48 -15.53
C LYS A 679 25.11 -1.26 -14.90
N LYS A 680 25.14 -0.13 -15.62
CA LYS A 680 25.72 1.12 -15.12
C LYS A 680 24.97 1.64 -13.89
N ARG A 681 23.65 1.50 -13.85
CA ARG A 681 22.84 1.81 -12.66
C ARG A 681 23.28 0.98 -11.47
N HIS A 682 23.38 -0.35 -11.61
CA HIS A 682 23.85 -1.23 -10.52
C HIS A 682 25.24 -0.84 -10.01
N GLU A 683 26.20 -0.53 -10.90
CA GLU A 683 27.54 -0.08 -10.51
C GLU A 683 27.50 1.20 -9.62
N ILE A 684 26.65 2.17 -9.98
CA ILE A 684 26.50 3.43 -9.22
C ILE A 684 25.79 3.19 -7.90
N LEU A 685 24.75 2.37 -7.91
CA LEU A 685 24.02 2.01 -6.70
C LEU A 685 24.96 1.31 -5.70
N ASP A 686 25.79 0.37 -6.18
CA ASP A 686 26.77 -0.33 -5.34
C ASP A 686 27.87 0.60 -4.80
N ALA A 687 28.30 1.59 -5.59
CA ALA A 687 29.20 2.63 -5.11
C ALA A 687 28.58 3.43 -3.95
N HIS A 688 27.31 3.83 -4.06
CA HIS A 688 26.61 4.52 -2.98
C HIS A 688 26.45 3.65 -1.74
N TRP A 689 26.10 2.37 -1.90
CA TRP A 689 25.93 1.48 -0.76
C TRP A 689 27.25 1.23 -0.02
N ARG A 690 28.35 1.03 -0.75
CA ARG A 690 29.69 0.95 -0.15
C ARG A 690 30.06 2.23 0.60
N ALA A 691 29.73 3.40 0.04
CA ALA A 691 29.95 4.67 0.71
C ALA A 691 29.11 4.81 2.00
N THR A 692 27.85 4.37 1.99
CA THR A 692 26.98 4.37 3.19
C THR A 692 27.56 3.52 4.31
N LEU A 693 27.92 2.26 4.02
CA LEU A 693 28.45 1.34 5.04
C LEU A 693 29.82 1.80 5.55
N GLY A 694 30.70 2.24 4.64
CA GLY A 694 32.02 2.74 5.00
C GLY A 694 31.97 4.04 5.80
N LEU A 695 31.06 4.96 5.47
CA LEU A 695 30.87 6.18 6.25
C LEU A 695 30.32 5.89 7.64
N LEU A 696 29.36 4.95 7.77
CA LEU A 696 28.85 4.54 9.08
C LEU A 696 29.97 3.97 9.95
N TYR A 697 30.83 3.11 9.38
CA TYR A 697 32.01 2.59 10.08
C TYR A 697 32.99 3.72 10.47
N TYR A 698 33.32 4.62 9.54
CA TYR A 698 34.21 5.75 9.80
C TYR A 698 33.72 6.61 10.98
N LEU A 699 32.42 6.90 11.06
CA LEU A 699 31.82 7.68 12.15
C LEU A 699 31.91 6.97 13.51
N GLN A 700 31.87 5.64 13.53
CA GLN A 700 31.98 4.83 14.74
C GLN A 700 33.42 4.76 15.29
N HIS A 701 34.40 4.83 14.39
CA HIS A 701 35.78 4.44 14.67
C HIS A 701 36.79 5.58 14.56
N ASP A 702 36.81 6.35 13.47
CA ASP A 702 37.96 7.20 13.11
C ASP A 702 37.62 8.68 12.93
N ALA A 703 36.34 9.03 12.71
CA ALA A 703 35.92 10.40 12.50
C ALA A 703 36.28 11.32 13.69
N PRO A 704 36.73 12.57 13.48
CA PRO A 704 37.11 13.49 14.54
C PRO A 704 35.88 14.11 15.24
N LEU A 705 35.09 13.26 15.90
CA LEU A 705 33.85 13.61 16.58
C LEU A 705 34.06 13.89 18.08
N SER A 706 33.14 14.67 18.66
CA SER A 706 33.02 14.78 20.11
C SER A 706 32.79 13.41 20.76
N PRO A 707 33.13 13.21 22.05
CA PRO A 707 32.85 11.95 22.74
C PRO A 707 31.36 11.55 22.70
N GLU A 708 30.46 12.54 22.80
CA GLU A 708 29.01 12.35 22.75
C GLU A 708 28.54 11.90 21.36
N ASP A 709 28.94 12.61 20.30
CA ASP A 709 28.57 12.25 18.92
C ASP A 709 29.10 10.86 18.56
N ARG A 710 30.34 10.54 18.94
CA ARG A 710 30.92 9.22 18.71
C ARG A 710 30.16 8.12 19.44
N ALA A 711 29.76 8.36 20.69
CA ALA A 711 28.94 7.41 21.45
C ALA A 711 27.61 7.15 20.72
N TRP A 712 26.94 8.20 20.26
CA TRP A 712 25.70 8.07 19.49
C TRP A 712 25.90 7.24 18.21
N TRP A 713 26.95 7.50 17.42
CA TRP A 713 27.21 6.73 16.20
C TRP A 713 27.54 5.26 16.45
N ARG A 714 28.25 4.95 17.55
CA ARG A 714 28.52 3.56 17.98
C ARG A 714 27.26 2.81 18.38
N GLU A 715 26.22 3.53 18.79
CA GLU A 715 24.90 2.94 19.04
C GLU A 715 24.09 2.75 17.75
N GLN A 716 24.46 3.36 16.63
CA GLN A 716 23.70 3.18 15.38
C GLN A 716 24.17 1.95 14.60
N GLY A 717 23.25 1.29 13.91
CA GLY A 717 23.54 0.31 12.86
C GLY A 717 22.33 0.22 11.93
N LEU A 718 22.43 -0.58 10.87
CA LEU A 718 21.28 -0.80 9.97
C LEU A 718 20.13 -1.43 10.77
N ALA A 719 18.90 -0.97 10.52
CA ALA A 719 17.72 -1.58 11.09
C ALA A 719 17.54 -2.99 10.52
N ARG A 720 17.60 -4.01 11.39
CA ARG A 720 17.55 -5.43 11.00
C ARG A 720 16.23 -5.77 10.31
N ASP A 721 15.14 -5.15 10.76
CA ASP A 721 13.79 -5.39 10.30
C ASP A 721 13.34 -4.53 9.10
N GLU A 722 14.24 -3.74 8.51
CA GLU A 722 14.00 -2.97 7.29
C GLU A 722 14.82 -3.56 6.14
N HIS A 723 14.17 -3.81 5.00
CA HIS A 723 14.80 -4.34 3.77
C HIS A 723 15.70 -5.58 4.00
N ALA A 724 15.31 -6.47 4.92
CA ALA A 724 16.13 -7.60 5.36
C ALA A 724 16.56 -8.53 4.20
N ILE A 725 15.64 -8.81 3.26
CA ILE A 725 15.91 -9.62 2.07
C ILE A 725 16.95 -9.01 1.12
N HIS A 726 17.26 -7.72 1.25
CA HIS A 726 18.25 -6.97 0.46
C HIS A 726 19.50 -6.61 1.28
N GLY A 727 19.75 -7.32 2.38
CA GLY A 727 20.88 -7.02 3.27
C GLY A 727 20.74 -5.65 3.95
N HIS A 728 19.51 -5.25 4.25
CA HIS A 728 19.14 -3.97 4.89
C HIS A 728 19.38 -2.73 4.03
N ARG A 729 19.64 -2.93 2.74
CA ARG A 729 19.77 -1.86 1.74
C ARG A 729 18.37 -1.46 1.24
N PRO A 730 18.01 -0.16 1.26
CA PRO A 730 16.80 0.31 0.58
C PRO A 730 16.81 -0.12 -0.89
N ILE A 731 15.65 -0.50 -1.40
CA ILE A 731 15.49 -1.02 -2.77
C ILE A 731 15.53 0.15 -3.76
N GLU A 732 14.74 1.19 -3.48
CA GLU A 732 14.73 2.40 -4.29
C GLU A 732 15.90 3.33 -3.94
N TYR A 733 16.41 3.97 -4.98
CA TYR A 733 17.42 5.01 -4.89
C TYR A 733 16.74 6.37 -4.81
N TYR A 734 17.23 7.28 -3.96
CA TYR A 734 16.61 8.59 -3.83
C TYR A 734 17.02 9.51 -4.98
N VAL A 735 16.37 9.29 -6.13
CA VAL A 735 16.48 10.12 -7.31
C VAL A 735 15.83 11.47 -7.01
N ARG A 736 16.65 12.52 -6.86
CA ARG A 736 16.15 13.88 -6.67
C ARG A 736 15.73 14.52 -7.99
N GLU A 737 16.38 14.16 -9.08
CA GLU A 737 16.14 14.72 -10.40
C GLU A 737 16.47 13.68 -11.45
N GLY A 738 15.49 13.40 -12.31
CA GLY A 738 15.62 12.53 -13.46
C GLY A 738 15.53 13.32 -14.76
N ARG A 739 15.00 12.69 -15.80
CA ARG A 739 14.60 13.40 -17.02
C ARG A 739 13.43 14.33 -16.71
N ARG A 740 13.40 15.51 -17.32
CA ARG A 740 12.26 16.43 -17.25
C ARG A 740 11.62 16.55 -18.63
N LEU A 741 10.33 16.31 -18.72
CA LEU A 741 9.56 16.44 -19.96
C LEU A 741 9.75 17.84 -20.56
N THR A 742 9.82 17.94 -21.88
CA THR A 742 9.56 19.21 -22.57
C THR A 742 8.09 19.25 -22.98
N GLY A 743 7.27 19.75 -22.06
CA GLY A 743 5.81 19.70 -22.14
C GLY A 743 5.20 20.87 -22.91
N ARG A 744 3.86 20.94 -22.92
CA ARG A 744 3.09 22.04 -23.52
C ARG A 744 3.18 23.34 -22.71
N SER A 745 3.62 23.26 -21.47
CA SER A 745 4.06 24.38 -20.63
C SER A 745 5.25 23.93 -19.78
N THR A 746 6.09 24.86 -19.36
CA THR A 746 7.22 24.58 -18.46
C THR A 746 7.08 25.44 -17.23
N ILE A 747 7.16 24.80 -16.06
CA ILE A 747 7.17 25.49 -14.76
C ILE A 747 8.58 26.00 -14.50
N THR A 748 8.70 27.26 -14.06
CA THR A 748 9.95 27.98 -13.86
C THR A 748 10.03 28.53 -12.44
N GLU A 749 11.20 29.02 -12.03
CA GLU A 749 11.43 29.74 -10.78
C GLU A 749 10.42 30.87 -10.56
N HIS A 750 10.02 31.56 -11.63
CA HIS A 750 9.08 32.67 -11.56
C HIS A 750 7.70 32.28 -11.05
N ASP A 751 7.30 31.00 -11.22
CA ASP A 751 6.02 30.47 -10.75
C ASP A 751 5.94 30.34 -9.22
N PHE A 752 7.06 30.59 -8.53
CA PHE A 752 7.17 30.49 -7.09
C PHE A 752 7.44 31.83 -6.40
N HIS A 753 7.67 32.89 -7.15
CA HIS A 753 8.03 34.20 -6.61
C HIS A 753 6.89 35.20 -6.77
N LEU A 754 6.85 36.17 -5.86
CA LEU A 754 5.96 37.31 -6.02
C LEU A 754 6.46 38.16 -7.20
N PRO A 755 5.65 38.43 -8.24
CA PRO A 755 6.10 39.26 -9.35
C PRO A 755 6.53 40.67 -8.88
N PRO A 756 7.61 41.26 -9.43
CA PRO A 756 8.16 42.54 -8.94
C PRO A 756 7.16 43.70 -8.88
N ASP A 757 6.26 43.80 -9.86
CA ASP A 757 5.27 44.87 -9.99
C ASP A 757 3.91 44.53 -9.38
N THR A 758 3.88 43.58 -8.43
CA THR A 758 2.63 43.14 -7.83
C THR A 758 2.01 44.23 -6.96
N ALA A 759 0.79 44.68 -7.28
CA ALA A 759 0.05 45.68 -6.50
C ALA A 759 -0.08 45.29 -5.01
N PRO A 760 -0.20 46.25 -4.07
CA PRO A 760 -0.56 45.95 -2.69
C PRO A 760 -1.85 45.11 -2.65
N GLY A 761 -1.99 44.19 -1.68
CA GLY A 761 -3.15 43.29 -1.59
C GLY A 761 -3.15 42.08 -2.54
N HIS A 762 -2.21 41.97 -3.48
CA HIS A 762 -1.92 40.72 -4.20
C HIS A 762 -0.68 40.04 -3.57
N GLU A 763 -0.85 38.83 -3.07
CA GLU A 763 0.13 38.13 -2.23
C GLU A 763 0.45 36.70 -2.73
N ARG A 764 0.17 36.40 -4.01
CA ARG A 764 0.36 35.06 -4.56
C ARG A 764 1.42 35.05 -5.65
N ALA A 765 2.04 33.89 -5.84
CA ALA A 765 2.81 33.60 -7.04
C ALA A 765 1.86 33.53 -8.27
N PRO A 766 2.40 33.56 -9.50
CA PRO A 766 1.59 33.51 -10.72
C PRO A 766 0.55 32.39 -10.71
N LEU A 767 -0.67 32.75 -11.14
CA LEU A 767 -1.81 31.84 -11.25
C LEU A 767 -1.87 31.21 -12.64
N HIS A 768 -2.29 29.96 -12.70
CA HIS A 768 -2.46 29.18 -13.92
C HIS A 768 -3.94 28.80 -14.08
N ALA A 769 -4.53 29.16 -15.22
CA ALA A 769 -5.95 28.91 -15.50
C ALA A 769 -6.30 27.42 -15.60
N ASP A 770 -5.29 26.59 -15.85
CA ASP A 770 -5.34 25.13 -15.99
C ASP A 770 -4.64 24.41 -14.81
N ALA A 771 -4.49 25.05 -13.65
CA ALA A 771 -3.86 24.47 -12.46
C ALA A 771 -4.65 23.27 -11.91
N ILE A 772 -4.04 22.08 -11.93
CA ILE A 772 -4.66 20.84 -11.44
C ILE A 772 -4.18 20.41 -10.06
N ALA A 773 -3.12 21.04 -9.54
CA ALA A 773 -2.52 20.74 -8.26
C ALA A 773 -1.73 21.96 -7.76
N THR A 774 -1.18 21.85 -6.55
CA THR A 774 -0.29 22.85 -5.95
C THR A 774 0.85 22.18 -5.20
N THR A 775 1.96 22.90 -5.08
CA THR A 775 3.09 22.53 -4.23
C THR A 775 3.36 23.63 -3.21
N ASP A 776 3.83 23.21 -2.05
CA ASP A 776 4.10 24.06 -0.88
C ASP A 776 5.58 24.05 -0.47
N TRP A 777 6.42 23.22 -1.10
CA TRP A 777 7.84 23.16 -0.78
C TRP A 777 8.60 24.38 -1.30
N TYR A 778 9.62 24.80 -0.56
CA TYR A 778 10.52 25.85 -1.02
C TYR A 778 11.42 25.35 -2.16
N LEU A 779 11.97 26.26 -2.98
CA LEU A 779 12.93 25.88 -4.02
C LEU A 779 14.21 25.32 -3.37
N ASP A 780 14.40 24.01 -3.48
CA ASP A 780 15.43 23.22 -2.80
C ASP A 780 16.20 22.32 -3.78
N THR A 781 17.44 22.71 -4.08
CA THR A 781 18.35 21.93 -4.93
C THR A 781 19.58 21.45 -4.17
N HIS A 782 20.09 20.28 -4.55
CA HIS A 782 21.32 19.71 -4.01
C HIS A 782 22.52 19.93 -4.95
N ALA A 783 23.72 19.67 -4.42
CA ALA A 783 24.96 19.84 -5.16
C ALA A 783 24.95 19.08 -6.49
N CYS A 784 25.37 19.72 -7.58
CA CYS A 784 25.44 19.12 -8.91
C CYS A 784 26.88 18.71 -9.27
N THR A 785 27.87 19.46 -8.78
CA THR A 785 29.30 19.18 -8.98
C THR A 785 30.07 19.28 -7.67
N THR A 786 31.31 18.79 -7.66
CA THR A 786 32.21 18.89 -6.50
C THR A 786 32.86 20.27 -6.36
N ASP A 787 32.59 21.19 -7.28
CA ASP A 787 33.18 22.52 -7.27
C ASP A 787 32.66 23.34 -6.08
N ARG A 788 33.52 24.21 -5.53
CA ARG A 788 33.16 25.07 -4.39
C ARG A 788 34.00 26.34 -4.38
N HIS A 789 33.38 27.46 -4.04
CA HIS A 789 34.08 28.72 -3.78
C HIS A 789 34.20 29.01 -2.27
N PRO A 790 35.24 29.73 -1.83
CA PRO A 790 35.37 30.13 -0.43
C PRO A 790 34.13 30.87 0.08
N GLY A 791 33.59 30.43 1.22
CA GLY A 791 32.42 31.03 1.84
C GLY A 791 31.07 30.65 1.19
N THR A 792 31.05 29.76 0.20
CA THR A 792 29.81 29.28 -0.42
C THR A 792 29.44 27.88 0.07
N MET A 793 28.18 27.52 -0.17
CA MET A 793 27.72 26.13 -0.22
C MET A 793 28.35 25.40 -1.41
N ASP A 794 28.14 24.09 -1.50
CA ASP A 794 28.52 23.29 -2.69
C ASP A 794 27.79 23.79 -3.93
N GLU A 795 28.43 23.70 -5.10
CA GLU A 795 27.90 24.20 -6.38
C GLU A 795 26.53 23.57 -6.71
N GLY A 796 25.57 24.42 -7.07
CA GLY A 796 24.20 24.01 -7.39
C GLY A 796 23.28 23.82 -6.18
N LYS A 797 23.79 23.86 -4.94
CA LYS A 797 22.95 23.71 -3.74
C LYS A 797 22.21 25.01 -3.40
N MET A 798 20.89 24.90 -3.18
CA MET A 798 20.00 26.04 -2.91
C MET A 798 18.85 25.66 -1.98
N ALA A 799 18.36 26.63 -1.20
CA ALA A 799 17.14 26.51 -0.38
C ALA A 799 16.57 27.92 -0.13
N LEU A 800 15.48 28.30 -0.81
CA LEU A 800 14.95 29.66 -0.81
C LEU A 800 13.75 29.85 0.14
N HIS A 801 13.97 29.62 1.43
CA HIS A 801 12.89 29.59 2.44
C HIS A 801 12.08 30.88 2.59
N HIS A 802 12.65 32.03 2.23
CA HIS A 802 12.03 33.36 2.43
C HIS A 802 11.60 34.02 1.12
N GLU A 803 11.68 33.29 0.00
CA GLU A 803 11.35 33.80 -1.33
C GLU A 803 10.32 32.92 -2.03
N THR A 804 10.30 31.60 -1.76
CA THR A 804 9.34 30.67 -2.37
C THR A 804 7.95 30.74 -1.73
N LEU A 805 6.96 31.06 -2.54
CA LEU A 805 5.53 30.97 -2.24
C LEU A 805 4.95 29.64 -2.76
N PRO A 806 3.83 29.15 -2.19
CA PRO A 806 3.11 28.02 -2.75
C PRO A 806 2.69 28.28 -4.21
N ALA A 807 2.98 27.32 -5.08
CA ALA A 807 2.81 27.46 -6.52
C ALA A 807 1.75 26.50 -7.07
N GLN A 808 1.12 26.89 -8.18
CA GLN A 808 0.17 26.06 -8.93
C GLN A 808 0.90 25.21 -9.98
N ILE A 809 0.39 24.00 -10.22
CA ILE A 809 0.93 23.07 -11.22
C ILE A 809 -0.05 23.00 -12.40
N PRO A 810 0.28 23.60 -13.56
CA PRO A 810 -0.59 23.60 -14.74
C PRO A 810 -0.69 22.22 -15.38
N TRP A 811 -1.90 21.88 -15.86
CA TRP A 811 -2.19 20.62 -16.57
C TRP A 811 -1.22 20.37 -17.73
N ARG A 812 -0.93 21.41 -18.51
CA ARG A 812 -0.07 21.34 -19.69
C ARG A 812 1.39 20.97 -19.39
N ALA A 813 1.84 21.07 -18.14
CA ALA A 813 3.19 20.65 -17.76
C ALA A 813 3.35 19.12 -17.75
N LEU A 814 2.25 18.38 -17.66
CA LEU A 814 2.26 16.91 -17.68
C LEU A 814 2.12 16.33 -19.10
N LEU A 815 1.83 17.18 -20.09
CA LEU A 815 1.46 16.76 -21.43
C LEU A 815 2.62 16.96 -22.40
N PRO A 816 3.08 15.89 -23.07
CA PRO A 816 4.01 16.01 -24.18
C PRO A 816 3.46 16.85 -25.33
N SER A 817 4.38 17.49 -26.06
CA SER A 817 4.07 18.23 -27.28
C SER A 817 3.87 17.30 -28.49
N ASP A 818 4.32 16.04 -28.44
CA ASP A 818 4.34 15.08 -29.55
C ASP A 818 3.46 13.84 -29.35
N THR A 819 2.98 13.59 -28.13
CA THR A 819 2.26 12.37 -27.72
C THR A 819 0.98 12.73 -26.97
N ASP A 820 -0.18 12.33 -27.48
CA ASP A 820 -1.48 12.80 -26.97
C ASP A 820 -2.13 11.87 -25.94
N ASN A 821 -1.65 10.63 -25.80
CA ASN A 821 -2.13 9.68 -24.80
C ASN A 821 -1.11 9.29 -23.74
N LEU A 822 -0.05 10.08 -23.57
CA LEU A 822 0.93 9.95 -22.49
C LEU A 822 0.71 11.04 -21.43
N LEU A 823 0.71 10.65 -20.16
CA LEU A 823 0.75 11.53 -18.99
C LEU A 823 2.08 11.35 -18.26
N VAL A 824 2.74 12.44 -17.86
CA VAL A 824 4.02 12.39 -17.14
C VAL A 824 3.93 13.18 -15.82
N PRO A 825 3.32 12.62 -14.76
CA PRO A 825 3.09 13.33 -13.49
C PRO A 825 4.33 13.42 -12.59
N VAL A 826 5.31 12.52 -12.73
CA VAL A 826 6.54 12.54 -11.93
C VAL A 826 7.56 13.42 -12.63
N CYS A 827 8.11 12.96 -13.76
CA CYS A 827 9.04 13.62 -14.69
C CYS A 827 8.45 14.80 -15.50
N LEU A 828 7.54 15.56 -14.90
CA LEU A 828 6.81 16.65 -15.57
C LEU A 828 7.72 17.79 -16.06
N SER A 829 7.15 18.67 -16.88
CA SER A 829 7.87 19.77 -17.51
C SER A 829 8.15 20.93 -16.56
N ALA A 830 9.39 21.04 -16.09
CA ALA A 830 9.87 22.12 -15.25
C ALA A 830 11.37 22.39 -15.50
N THR A 831 11.85 23.57 -15.13
CA THR A 831 13.28 23.90 -15.09
C THR A 831 13.95 23.18 -13.93
N HIS A 832 15.28 23.06 -13.96
CA HIS A 832 16.06 22.51 -12.85
C HIS A 832 15.76 23.19 -11.51
N VAL A 833 15.57 24.51 -11.54
CA VAL A 833 15.29 25.32 -10.36
C VAL A 833 13.90 25.00 -9.80
N ALA A 834 12.86 25.11 -10.63
CA ALA A 834 11.48 24.82 -10.26
C ALA A 834 11.28 23.39 -9.74
N TRP A 835 12.03 22.45 -10.31
CA TRP A 835 11.99 21.04 -9.92
C TRP A 835 12.23 20.81 -8.43
N GLY A 836 13.09 21.63 -7.80
CA GLY A 836 13.42 21.55 -6.38
C GLY A 836 12.20 21.63 -5.45
N ALA A 837 11.16 22.36 -5.86
CA ALA A 837 9.92 22.50 -5.10
C ALA A 837 8.82 21.47 -5.50
N ILE A 838 9.00 20.72 -6.58
CA ILE A 838 7.97 19.82 -7.14
C ILE A 838 8.20 18.37 -6.72
N ARG A 839 9.46 17.97 -6.56
CA ARG A 839 9.95 16.58 -6.50
C ARG A 839 9.61 15.74 -5.25
N LEU A 840 8.51 16.02 -4.57
CA LEU A 840 8.16 15.41 -3.28
C LEU A 840 6.94 14.51 -3.37
N GLU A 841 6.94 13.42 -2.61
CA GLU A 841 5.90 12.39 -2.65
C GLU A 841 4.47 12.93 -2.46
N PRO A 842 4.18 13.81 -1.48
CA PRO A 842 2.84 14.36 -1.32
C PRO A 842 2.40 15.23 -2.50
N THR A 843 3.32 15.93 -3.14
CA THR A 843 3.06 16.76 -4.32
C THR A 843 2.83 15.87 -5.54
N TRP A 844 3.64 14.83 -5.75
CA TRP A 844 3.44 13.91 -6.86
C TRP A 844 2.19 13.04 -6.71
N MET A 845 1.86 12.54 -5.51
CA MET A 845 0.59 11.84 -5.25
C MET A 845 -0.60 12.70 -5.64
N HIS A 846 -0.55 13.97 -5.23
CA HIS A 846 -1.57 14.96 -5.54
C HIS A 846 -1.69 15.22 -7.05
N ILE A 847 -0.59 15.55 -7.73
CA ILE A 847 -0.54 15.77 -9.18
C ILE A 847 -1.10 14.56 -9.94
N ALA A 848 -0.68 13.36 -9.54
CA ALA A 848 -1.03 12.13 -10.23
C ALA A 848 -2.50 11.72 -10.01
N GLU A 849 -3.03 11.95 -8.80
CA GLU A 849 -4.46 11.76 -8.51
C GLU A 849 -5.33 12.72 -9.34
N SER A 850 -4.93 13.99 -9.47
CA SER A 850 -5.62 14.96 -10.33
C SER A 850 -5.58 14.54 -11.80
N ALA A 851 -4.41 14.13 -12.31
CA ALA A 851 -4.24 13.68 -13.69
C ALA A 851 -5.03 12.39 -14.02
N ALA A 852 -5.33 11.54 -13.02
CA ALA A 852 -6.17 10.37 -13.22
C ALA A 852 -7.60 10.73 -13.68
N TRP A 853 -8.15 11.87 -13.24
CA TRP A 853 -9.44 12.36 -13.74
C TRP A 853 -9.43 12.64 -15.24
N ALA A 854 -8.30 13.09 -15.79
CA ALA A 854 -8.17 13.26 -17.24
C ALA A 854 -8.24 11.92 -17.96
N ALA A 855 -7.59 10.86 -17.45
CA ALA A 855 -7.70 9.51 -18.01
C ALA A 855 -9.14 8.98 -17.95
N VAL A 856 -9.86 9.25 -16.86
CA VAL A 856 -11.28 8.88 -16.70
C VAL A 856 -12.17 9.58 -17.72
N LEU A 857 -12.07 10.91 -17.82
CA LEU A 857 -12.85 11.71 -18.77
C LEU A 857 -12.52 11.33 -20.22
N ALA A 858 -11.24 11.13 -20.52
CA ALA A 858 -10.75 10.67 -21.82
C ALA A 858 -11.36 9.33 -22.23
N HIS A 859 -11.39 8.37 -21.30
CA HIS A 859 -12.02 7.06 -21.54
C HIS A 859 -13.52 7.20 -21.80
N GLN A 860 -14.24 7.99 -21.00
CA GLN A 860 -15.67 8.24 -21.16
C GLN A 860 -16.00 8.90 -22.51
N GLN A 861 -15.15 9.83 -22.96
CA GLN A 861 -15.33 10.60 -24.19
C GLN A 861 -14.73 9.91 -25.42
N LYS A 862 -13.95 8.83 -25.22
CA LYS A 862 -13.19 8.10 -26.25
C LYS A 862 -12.21 8.99 -27.02
N ILE A 863 -11.51 9.84 -26.28
CA ILE A 863 -10.46 10.72 -26.80
C ILE A 863 -9.14 10.46 -26.05
N PRO A 864 -7.98 10.88 -26.59
CA PRO A 864 -6.74 10.90 -25.83
C PRO A 864 -6.80 11.89 -24.65
N PRO A 865 -6.18 11.57 -23.49
CA PRO A 865 -6.08 12.48 -22.33
C PRO A 865 -5.68 13.92 -22.65
N ALA A 866 -4.77 14.13 -23.61
CA ALA A 866 -4.30 15.47 -23.94
C ALA A 866 -5.32 16.34 -24.70
N LEU A 867 -6.49 15.78 -25.06
CA LEU A 867 -7.61 16.49 -25.69
C LEU A 867 -8.79 16.72 -24.74
N VAL A 868 -8.68 16.30 -23.47
CA VAL A 868 -9.72 16.54 -22.46
C VAL A 868 -9.91 18.04 -22.24
N ASP A 869 -11.17 18.47 -22.27
CA ASP A 869 -11.55 19.85 -21.94
C ASP A 869 -11.11 20.20 -20.52
N THR A 870 -10.28 21.24 -20.41
CA THR A 870 -9.66 21.60 -19.12
C THR A 870 -10.68 22.06 -18.10
N GLU A 871 -11.79 22.69 -18.52
CA GLU A 871 -12.84 23.11 -17.59
C GLU A 871 -13.58 21.91 -16.97
N GLN A 872 -13.87 20.88 -17.77
CA GLN A 872 -14.40 19.61 -17.26
C GLN A 872 -13.43 18.93 -16.29
N LEU A 873 -12.13 18.94 -16.62
CA LEU A 873 -11.10 18.37 -15.75
C LEU A 873 -11.02 19.10 -14.39
N LEU A 874 -10.96 20.43 -14.39
CA LEU A 874 -10.88 21.23 -13.17
C LEU A 874 -12.12 21.04 -12.29
N ARG A 875 -13.31 20.90 -12.88
CA ARG A 875 -14.53 20.60 -12.13
C ARG A 875 -14.50 19.20 -11.51
N ALA A 876 -14.05 18.19 -12.27
CA ALA A 876 -13.90 16.83 -11.74
C ALA A 876 -12.90 16.79 -10.56
N ILE A 877 -11.80 17.54 -10.64
CA ILE A 877 -10.80 17.69 -9.56
C ILE A 877 -11.41 18.37 -8.34
N ALA A 878 -12.09 19.52 -8.54
CA ALA A 878 -12.72 20.28 -7.47
C ALA A 878 -13.84 19.48 -6.77
N ASP A 879 -14.73 18.85 -7.53
CA ASP A 879 -15.80 17.99 -7.01
C ASP A 879 -15.22 16.74 -6.34
N GLY A 880 -14.08 16.25 -6.83
CA GLY A 880 -13.27 15.21 -6.21
C GLY A 880 -12.56 15.62 -4.92
N ARG A 881 -12.74 16.86 -4.46
CA ARG A 881 -12.13 17.43 -3.24
C ARG A 881 -10.60 17.40 -3.27
N ILE A 882 -10.02 17.70 -4.42
CA ILE A 882 -8.58 17.84 -4.60
C ILE A 882 -8.21 19.32 -4.68
N MET A 883 -7.14 19.71 -3.99
CA MET A 883 -6.72 21.10 -3.83
C MET A 883 -6.02 21.62 -5.10
N THR A 884 -6.57 22.60 -5.81
CA THR A 884 -5.83 23.25 -6.92
C THR A 884 -4.88 24.34 -6.42
N THR A 885 -5.07 24.83 -5.19
CA THR A 885 -4.25 25.89 -4.60
C THR A 885 -4.28 25.90 -3.07
N PHE A 886 -3.19 26.37 -2.46
CA PHE A 886 -3.09 26.55 -1.00
C PHE A 886 -3.86 27.80 -0.48
N PHE A 887 -4.60 27.60 0.60
CA PHE A 887 -5.24 28.64 1.42
C PHE A 887 -5.02 28.37 2.92
N ASN A 888 -4.93 29.44 3.72
CA ASN A 888 -4.79 29.36 5.18
C ASN A 888 -6.09 28.99 5.91
N ASP A 889 -7.23 29.24 5.28
CA ASP A 889 -8.56 29.26 5.90
C ASP A 889 -9.55 28.29 5.24
N ILE A 890 -9.07 27.40 4.38
CA ILE A 890 -9.87 26.37 3.70
C ILE A 890 -9.27 24.99 3.98
N ASP A 891 -10.11 24.06 4.43
CA ASP A 891 -9.86 22.63 4.37
C ASP A 891 -10.73 22.03 3.26
N ILE A 892 -10.09 21.55 2.18
CA ILE A 892 -10.81 21.04 1.01
C ILE A 892 -11.64 19.78 1.34
N ALA A 893 -11.24 19.02 2.36
CA ALA A 893 -11.88 17.77 2.74
C ALA A 893 -13.10 17.97 3.66
N ASP A 894 -13.38 19.18 4.14
CA ASP A 894 -14.53 19.43 5.04
C ASP A 894 -15.86 19.08 4.34
N PRO A 895 -16.58 18.03 4.79
CA PRO A 895 -17.82 17.60 4.16
C PRO A 895 -18.97 18.58 4.42
N THR A 896 -18.87 19.42 5.46
CA THR A 896 -19.89 20.41 5.82
C THR A 896 -19.82 21.68 4.97
N LYS A 897 -18.75 21.84 4.19
CA LYS A 897 -18.46 23.01 3.34
C LYS A 897 -18.42 22.61 1.85
N PRO A 898 -19.57 22.35 1.20
CA PRO A 898 -19.63 22.02 -0.22
C PRO A 898 -19.08 23.12 -1.15
N GLU A 899 -19.09 24.38 -0.72
CA GLU A 899 -18.52 25.53 -1.40
C GLU A 899 -16.99 25.43 -1.62
N ASN A 900 -16.27 24.60 -0.84
CA ASN A 900 -14.82 24.53 -0.92
C ASN A 900 -14.34 24.01 -2.30
N ALA A 901 -15.13 23.16 -2.95
CA ALA A 901 -14.91 22.75 -4.33
C ALA A 901 -14.97 23.96 -5.29
N ALA A 902 -16.01 24.78 -5.16
CA ALA A 902 -16.17 26.00 -5.96
C ALA A 902 -15.02 26.99 -5.72
N ILE A 903 -14.61 27.16 -4.47
CA ILE A 903 -13.47 28.03 -4.09
C ILE A 903 -12.19 27.56 -4.77
N GLN A 904 -11.87 26.26 -4.72
CA GLN A 904 -10.68 25.71 -5.40
C GLN A 904 -10.76 25.88 -6.93
N TYR A 905 -11.92 25.61 -7.55
CA TYR A 905 -12.09 25.86 -8.98
C TYR A 905 -11.82 27.32 -9.33
N TYR A 906 -12.48 28.27 -8.66
CA TYR A 906 -12.35 29.69 -8.97
C TYR A 906 -11.02 30.31 -8.54
N ALA A 907 -10.26 29.65 -7.66
CA ALA A 907 -8.90 30.06 -7.34
C ALA A 907 -7.94 29.93 -8.53
N THR A 908 -8.21 29.02 -9.47
CA THR A 908 -7.51 28.97 -10.77
C THR A 908 -7.92 30.12 -11.70
N LYS A 909 -9.02 30.82 -11.39
CA LYS A 909 -9.60 31.89 -12.21
C LYS A 909 -9.37 33.29 -11.63
N GLY A 910 -8.45 33.42 -10.67
CA GLY A 910 -8.05 34.72 -10.12
C GLY A 910 -8.96 35.32 -9.06
N PHE A 911 -9.98 34.60 -8.57
CA PHE A 911 -10.95 35.13 -7.58
C PHE A 911 -10.33 35.59 -6.25
N PHE A 912 -9.15 35.06 -5.91
CA PHE A 912 -8.53 35.25 -4.61
C PHE A 912 -7.09 35.76 -4.79
N PRO A 913 -6.85 37.07 -4.58
CA PRO A 913 -5.51 37.66 -4.73
C PRO A 913 -4.57 37.38 -3.55
N THR A 914 -5.04 36.72 -2.49
CA THR A 914 -4.25 36.37 -1.29
C THR A 914 -4.43 34.90 -0.91
N HIS A 915 -3.66 34.43 0.08
CA HIS A 915 -3.78 33.07 0.63
C HIS A 915 -4.93 32.91 1.64
N ASN A 916 -5.84 33.87 1.74
CA ASN A 916 -7.05 33.77 2.57
C ASN A 916 -8.30 33.96 1.68
N ALA A 917 -9.11 32.92 1.55
CA ALA A 917 -10.33 32.95 0.74
C ALA A 917 -11.45 33.79 1.37
N ARG A 918 -11.43 33.88 2.72
CA ARG A 918 -12.41 34.59 3.57
C ARG A 918 -13.85 34.13 3.31
N PRO A 919 -14.14 32.83 3.37
CA PRO A 919 -15.41 32.28 2.87
C PRO A 919 -16.66 32.90 3.53
N GLU A 920 -16.58 33.21 4.83
CA GLU A 920 -17.71 33.72 5.61
C GLU A 920 -17.88 35.25 5.54
N GLU A 921 -16.93 35.99 4.95
CA GLU A 921 -17.08 37.44 4.84
C GLU A 921 -18.21 37.80 3.87
N PRO A 922 -19.02 38.84 4.19
CA PRO A 922 -19.99 39.37 3.24
C PRO A 922 -19.32 39.80 1.93
N ILE A 923 -19.94 39.45 0.81
CA ILE A 923 -19.43 39.86 -0.50
C ILE A 923 -19.69 41.35 -0.73
N THR A 924 -18.69 42.08 -1.23
CA THR A 924 -18.85 43.50 -1.58
C THR A 924 -19.29 43.67 -3.03
N GLU A 925 -19.91 44.81 -3.37
CA GLU A 925 -20.39 45.09 -4.73
C GLU A 925 -19.26 45.08 -5.77
N SER A 926 -18.12 45.69 -5.43
CA SER A 926 -16.95 45.73 -6.32
C SER A 926 -16.41 44.33 -6.62
N VAL A 927 -16.31 43.47 -5.61
CA VAL A 927 -15.84 42.09 -5.76
C VAL A 927 -16.88 41.24 -6.49
N ALA A 928 -18.16 41.33 -6.11
CA ALA A 928 -19.25 40.57 -6.75
C ALA A 928 -19.32 40.84 -8.26
N LYS A 929 -19.19 42.11 -8.67
CA LYS A 929 -19.20 42.50 -10.08
C LYS A 929 -18.07 41.83 -10.87
N ILE A 930 -16.85 41.83 -10.32
CA ILE A 930 -15.69 41.21 -10.99
C ILE A 930 -15.86 39.69 -11.04
N TRP A 931 -16.28 39.06 -9.94
CA TRP A 931 -16.49 37.61 -9.88
C TRP A 931 -17.56 37.13 -10.87
N ILE A 932 -18.71 37.81 -10.93
CA ILE A 932 -19.80 37.48 -11.86
C ILE A 932 -19.33 37.61 -13.32
N GLN A 933 -18.68 38.72 -13.67
CA GLN A 933 -18.16 38.93 -15.02
C GLN A 933 -17.09 37.91 -15.41
N THR A 934 -16.21 37.59 -14.46
CA THR A 934 -15.16 36.58 -14.64
C THR A 934 -15.79 35.21 -14.86
N ALA A 935 -16.75 34.79 -14.04
CA ALA A 935 -17.44 33.50 -14.19
C ALA A 935 -18.12 33.35 -15.55
N ALA A 936 -18.65 34.44 -16.12
CA ALA A 936 -19.26 34.42 -17.45
C ALA A 936 -18.23 34.24 -18.60
N THR A 937 -16.95 34.57 -18.36
CA THR A 937 -15.95 34.70 -19.41
C THR A 937 -14.69 33.84 -19.22
N CYS A 938 -14.50 33.20 -18.08
CA CYS A 938 -13.28 32.48 -17.71
C CYS A 938 -12.99 31.19 -18.49
N THR A 939 -13.88 30.81 -19.40
CA THR A 939 -13.70 29.66 -20.31
C THR A 939 -13.16 30.06 -21.69
N ARG A 940 -12.88 31.35 -21.90
CA ARG A 940 -12.29 31.83 -23.16
C ARG A 940 -10.82 31.42 -23.28
N PRO A 941 -10.32 31.15 -24.50
CA PRO A 941 -8.92 30.76 -24.71
C PRO A 941 -7.88 31.83 -24.30
N ASP A 942 -8.26 33.11 -24.31
CA ASP A 942 -7.40 34.26 -23.98
C ASP A 942 -7.51 34.70 -22.52
N PHE A 943 -8.13 33.90 -21.66
CA PHE A 943 -8.35 34.22 -20.26
C PHE A 943 -7.05 34.23 -19.44
N ASP A 944 -6.76 35.35 -18.79
CA ASP A 944 -5.62 35.50 -17.87
C ASP A 944 -6.09 35.68 -16.41
N PRO A 945 -5.88 34.68 -15.53
CA PRO A 945 -6.27 34.78 -14.13
C PRO A 945 -5.44 35.80 -13.34
N ASN A 946 -4.23 36.14 -13.78
CA ASN A 946 -3.37 37.10 -13.09
C ASN A 946 -3.92 38.52 -13.23
N ALA A 947 -4.37 38.90 -14.43
CA ALA A 947 -5.07 40.16 -14.66
C ALA A 947 -6.29 40.33 -13.74
N ILE A 948 -7.08 39.25 -13.56
CA ILE A 948 -8.24 39.25 -12.66
C ILE A 948 -7.81 39.41 -11.20
N ALA A 949 -6.79 38.69 -10.74
CA ALA A 949 -6.27 38.80 -9.38
C ALA A 949 -5.75 40.23 -9.09
N HIS A 950 -5.04 40.85 -10.04
CA HIS A 950 -4.62 42.25 -9.92
C HIS A 950 -5.79 43.22 -9.82
N GLN A 951 -6.82 43.03 -10.65
CA GLN A 951 -8.03 43.86 -10.60
C GLN A 951 -8.76 43.71 -9.25
N LEU A 952 -8.84 42.50 -8.71
CA LEU A 952 -9.47 42.22 -7.42
C LEU A 952 -8.68 42.82 -6.26
N ALA A 953 -7.35 42.74 -6.26
CA ALA A 953 -6.52 43.36 -5.23
C ALA A 953 -6.75 44.88 -5.12
N GLN A 954 -6.97 45.56 -6.24
CA GLN A 954 -7.33 46.97 -6.28
C GLN A 954 -8.77 47.22 -5.80
N ALA A 955 -9.71 46.40 -6.27
CA ALA A 955 -11.13 46.51 -5.91
C ALA A 955 -11.40 46.29 -4.42
N GLU A 956 -10.61 45.43 -3.76
CA GLU A 956 -10.72 45.16 -2.33
C GLU A 956 -10.21 46.33 -1.46
N GLN A 957 -9.25 47.13 -1.96
CA GLN A 957 -8.79 48.34 -1.26
C GLN A 957 -9.80 49.50 -1.34
N GLN A 958 -10.62 49.50 -2.37
CA GLN A 958 -11.63 50.54 -2.64
C GLN A 958 -13.03 50.14 -2.16
N ALA A 959 -13.17 48.95 -1.59
CA ALA A 959 -14.46 48.40 -1.19
C ALA A 959 -15.04 49.19 0.00
N THR A 960 -16.15 49.89 -0.21
CA THR A 960 -17.03 50.38 0.85
C THR A 960 -18.02 49.29 1.25
N THR A 961 -18.51 49.29 2.49
CA THR A 961 -19.47 48.28 3.00
C THR A 961 -20.77 48.28 2.19
N PRO A 962 -21.23 47.14 1.63
CA PRO A 962 -22.55 47.09 1.02
C PRO A 962 -23.39 45.91 1.52
N HIS A 963 -24.63 46.21 1.90
CA HIS A 963 -25.67 45.21 2.12
C HIS A 963 -26.20 44.71 0.77
N LEU A 964 -25.41 43.92 0.04
CA LEU A 964 -25.91 43.22 -1.15
C LEU A 964 -26.97 42.20 -0.74
N THR A 965 -28.00 42.03 -1.55
CA THR A 965 -29.02 40.99 -1.37
C THR A 965 -28.93 39.93 -2.47
N TYR A 966 -29.54 38.76 -2.28
CA TYR A 966 -29.62 37.74 -3.34
C TYR A 966 -30.29 38.25 -4.63
N PRO A 967 -31.38 39.06 -4.58
CA PRO A 967 -31.91 39.72 -5.77
C PRO A 967 -30.91 40.63 -6.50
N ASP A 968 -30.04 41.35 -5.77
CA ASP A 968 -29.00 42.19 -6.40
C ASP A 968 -28.00 41.33 -7.17
N LEU A 969 -27.53 40.24 -6.56
CA LEU A 969 -26.62 39.29 -7.21
C LEU A 969 -27.27 38.63 -8.44
N ALA A 970 -28.54 38.27 -8.36
CA ALA A 970 -29.28 37.68 -9.47
C ALA A 970 -29.43 38.66 -10.65
N ARG A 971 -29.68 39.96 -10.37
CA ARG A 971 -29.71 41.02 -11.38
C ARG A 971 -28.34 41.21 -12.03
N MET A 972 -27.28 41.35 -11.22
CA MET A 972 -25.90 41.49 -11.72
C MET A 972 -25.49 40.29 -12.59
N ALA A 973 -25.88 39.07 -12.19
CA ALA A 973 -25.63 37.87 -12.96
C ALA A 973 -26.39 37.84 -14.29
N ALA A 974 -27.68 38.23 -14.28
CA ALA A 974 -28.48 38.31 -15.49
C ALA A 974 -27.87 39.29 -16.52
N ASP A 975 -27.36 40.44 -16.05
CA ASP A 975 -26.67 41.42 -16.89
C ASP A 975 -25.40 40.84 -17.55
N ALA A 976 -24.73 39.89 -16.88
CA ALA A 976 -23.58 39.15 -17.39
C ALA A 976 -23.95 37.86 -18.17
N GLY A 977 -25.24 37.59 -18.38
CA GLY A 977 -25.72 36.41 -19.10
C GLY A 977 -25.74 35.11 -18.27
N LEU A 978 -25.66 35.20 -16.95
CA LEU A 978 -25.74 34.08 -16.01
C LEU A 978 -27.09 34.07 -15.28
N HIS A 979 -27.51 32.90 -14.81
CA HIS A 979 -28.72 32.77 -14.01
C HIS A 979 -28.41 32.33 -12.59
N LEU A 980 -28.65 33.21 -11.62
CA LEU A 980 -28.56 32.91 -10.18
C LEU A 980 -29.95 32.99 -9.53
N PRO A 981 -30.21 32.19 -8.49
CA PRO A 981 -31.47 32.26 -7.74
C PRO A 981 -31.58 33.58 -6.97
N ALA A 982 -32.77 34.19 -6.99
CA ALA A 982 -33.06 35.43 -6.27
C ALA A 982 -33.39 35.22 -4.77
N THR A 983 -33.48 33.97 -4.32
CA THR A 983 -33.73 33.57 -2.92
C THR A 983 -32.91 32.32 -2.56
N THR A 984 -32.58 32.18 -1.29
CA THR A 984 -32.01 30.94 -0.72
C THR A 984 -32.84 30.49 0.49
N THR A 985 -32.50 29.33 1.08
CA THR A 985 -33.22 28.80 2.25
C THR A 985 -33.08 29.67 3.50
N ASP A 986 -32.15 30.64 3.51
CA ASP A 986 -31.92 31.56 4.62
C ASP A 986 -31.79 33.02 4.10
N ASN A 987 -32.93 33.66 3.84
CA ASN A 987 -33.01 35.00 3.26
C ASN A 987 -32.66 36.14 4.23
N ALA A 988 -32.33 35.85 5.51
CA ALA A 988 -32.12 36.88 6.53
C ALA A 988 -30.66 37.37 6.61
N ALA A 989 -29.68 36.58 6.16
CA ALA A 989 -28.26 36.92 6.19
C ALA A 989 -27.75 37.47 4.84
N PRO A 990 -26.79 38.42 4.84
CA PRO A 990 -26.17 38.90 3.61
C PRO A 990 -25.39 37.77 2.91
N PRO A 991 -25.34 37.74 1.56
CA PRO A 991 -24.60 36.74 0.82
C PRO A 991 -23.10 36.85 1.12
N THR A 992 -22.48 35.70 1.39
CA THR A 992 -21.04 35.60 1.68
C THR A 992 -20.23 35.32 0.41
N ARG A 993 -18.91 35.45 0.52
CA ARG A 993 -17.95 35.05 -0.53
C ARG A 993 -18.14 33.57 -0.93
N ALA A 994 -18.21 32.67 0.05
CA ALA A 994 -18.50 31.26 -0.18
C ALA A 994 -19.81 31.04 -0.95
N THR A 995 -20.86 31.75 -0.55
CA THR A 995 -22.19 31.60 -1.15
C THR A 995 -22.20 32.01 -2.61
N LEU A 996 -21.67 33.20 -2.95
CA LEU A 996 -21.62 33.64 -4.35
C LEU A 996 -20.73 32.73 -5.19
N CYS A 997 -19.58 32.30 -4.67
CA CYS A 997 -18.67 31.39 -5.35
C CYS A 997 -19.38 30.07 -5.73
N HIS A 998 -20.11 29.48 -4.77
CA HIS A 998 -20.90 28.26 -5.00
C HIS A 998 -22.04 28.45 -6.00
N LEU A 999 -22.77 29.56 -5.92
CA LEU A 999 -23.85 29.89 -6.85
C LEU A 999 -23.33 30.03 -8.28
N LEU A 1000 -22.22 30.74 -8.47
CA LEU A 1000 -21.57 30.89 -9.78
C LEU A 1000 -21.07 29.55 -10.30
N TYR A 1001 -20.50 28.70 -9.44
CA TYR A 1001 -20.00 27.38 -9.82
C TYR A 1001 -21.11 26.48 -10.39
N LYS A 1002 -22.29 26.50 -9.75
CA LYS A 1002 -23.48 25.77 -10.22
C LYS A 1002 -24.05 26.36 -11.50
N ALA A 1003 -24.15 27.69 -11.60
CA ALA A 1003 -24.75 28.36 -12.76
C ALA A 1003 -23.94 28.22 -14.05
N THR A 1004 -22.64 27.99 -13.93
CA THR A 1004 -21.71 27.82 -15.06
C THR A 1004 -21.45 26.35 -15.41
N ALA A 1005 -22.09 25.41 -14.73
CA ALA A 1005 -22.00 23.99 -15.06
C ALA A 1005 -22.69 23.72 -16.42
N LYS A 1006 -21.91 23.29 -17.42
CA LYS A 1006 -22.49 22.84 -18.70
C LYS A 1006 -23.14 21.46 -18.49
N PRO A 1007 -24.33 21.17 -19.06
CA PRO A 1007 -24.87 19.81 -19.07
C PRO A 1007 -23.92 18.89 -19.84
N ALA A 1008 -23.68 17.68 -19.32
CA ALA A 1008 -22.76 16.68 -19.88
C ALA A 1008 -23.09 16.18 -21.31
N ALA A 1009 -24.13 16.72 -21.97
CA ALA A 1009 -24.70 16.21 -23.21
C ALA A 1009 -24.55 17.14 -24.44
N ALA A 1010 -23.73 18.19 -24.40
CA ALA A 1010 -23.56 19.11 -25.53
C ALA A 1010 -22.11 19.18 -26.04
N LEU A 1011 -21.61 18.08 -26.59
CA LEU A 1011 -20.47 18.12 -27.53
C LEU A 1011 -20.99 17.70 -28.90
N SER A 1012 -21.30 18.73 -29.69
CA SER A 1012 -21.75 18.61 -31.08
C SER A 1012 -20.72 17.87 -31.93
N GLN A 1013 -21.23 17.21 -32.96
CA GLN A 1013 -20.53 16.49 -34.03
C GLN A 1013 -19.40 17.28 -34.74
N ALA A 1014 -19.21 18.56 -34.43
CA ALA A 1014 -18.23 19.44 -35.08
C ALA A 1014 -16.77 19.27 -34.59
N GLN A 1015 -16.53 18.48 -33.54
CA GLN A 1015 -15.18 18.16 -33.04
C GLN A 1015 -14.82 16.66 -33.12
N ARG A 1016 -15.66 15.84 -33.79
CA ARG A 1016 -15.32 14.44 -34.10
C ARG A 1016 -14.64 14.32 -35.44
#